data_AF-A0A7W1E5W6-F1
#
_entry.id   AF-A0A7W1E5W6-F1
#
_cell.length_a   1.000
_cell.length_b   1.000
_cell.length_c   1.000
_cell.angle_alpha   90.00
_cell.angle_beta   90.00
_cell.angle_gamma   90.00
#
_symmetry.space_group_name_H-M   'P 1'
#
loop_
_entity.id
_entity.type
_entity.pdbx_description
1 polymer ?
#
loop_
_entity_poly.entity_id
_entity_poly.type
_entity_poly.pdbx_seq_one_letter_code
_entity_poly.pdbx_strand_id
1 'polypeptide(L)'
;MSFVHLHCHSEYSLLDGANRIEDLIRRAQEFEQPALAITDHGNLHAAWDFQEKAKKAGIKPIIGMEAYVAPGSRRSRERLAGPRAKPYYHLVLLARDAVGYKNLVKLSSLAYTEGFYSKPRVDRELLAKYNEGIIVSSACMAGEVATHLLEGNYEYAKEAASWYADVFRDRYYLEVQAHESDNQGRLNEQVFRLAGDMNLPVVATNDAHFLRQEDHESHDILLCIGLGKDYEDRDRMRYDEGLYFKNADEIAGAFPGRPDVLENTMRVGEETSVEFTKKYQVPSFPLPAGVMSEDALLIQLSEEGARKRYGDVLPAEVRERLDYELGVITKTGYAGYFLIVADFIRAARELGIPVGPGRGSAAGSIVAYSLRITDVCPLKFDLLFERFLNPERISMPDIDIDFCYERRGEVIEYVRQKYGRDSVGQIITFGTLKSRAAVKDVGRALGFTPGETDALTKLIPNLPNYSLTIKEAVEKVDEIRQLYKKEERYRNLLDHAMALEGLSRHAGVHAAGVVIAPGPLDEYVPICTQASKGSGSRDEEAVVVTQYDMNALEKAGMLKMDFLGLTTLTIIHDTLASIRARTGSAPDMDTLGLDDQDVYRMLRAGKTAGVFQFESSIGTEMLRAMRADRFDDLVASNALLRPGTLDSGMHKVYCKRKKGEEPVSYALPELEEILQPTFGVIVYQEQLMRIAQRLAGISLAEADVLRKAVGKKDAELIRAELGKFVTKSIARGFKKEVIETLAGQIETFGRYGFNKSHSVAYSVISYHTAWLKWHYPADFMAALLSSQIGDTDSVVKYINEARDMGIEVLPPDVNESGYKFTVVGEKRIRFGLGAIRNAGRSALDSVLEARASGGAFTSIF
;
A
#
# COMPACT_ATOMS: atom_id res chain seq x y z
N MET A 1 -0.80 43.49 3.84
CA MET A 1 -1.59 42.85 4.91
C MET A 1 -1.38 41.35 4.76
N SER A 2 -1.17 40.58 5.83
CA SER A 2 -0.95 39.13 5.71
C SER A 2 -2.25 38.36 5.98
N PHE A 3 -2.37 37.14 5.43
CA PHE A 3 -3.58 36.31 5.45
C PHE A 3 -3.19 34.83 5.52
N VAL A 4 -4.01 34.03 6.18
CA VAL A 4 -3.86 32.56 6.26
C VAL A 4 -5.14 31.91 5.78
N HIS A 5 -5.04 31.02 4.78
CA HIS A 5 -6.17 30.19 4.38
C HIS A 5 -6.49 29.18 5.49
N LEU A 6 -7.68 29.31 6.08
CA LEU A 6 -8.19 28.42 7.13
C LEU A 6 -9.20 27.38 6.64
N HIS A 7 -9.70 27.53 5.41
CA HIS A 7 -10.69 26.65 4.79
C HIS A 7 -10.23 26.36 3.35
N CYS A 8 -9.63 25.20 3.13
CA CYS A 8 -9.07 24.80 1.85
C CYS A 8 -9.12 23.28 1.69
N HIS A 9 -9.60 22.85 0.53
CA HIS A 9 -9.75 21.45 0.16
C HIS A 9 -8.57 21.02 -0.69
N SER A 10 -8.00 19.86 -0.35
CA SER A 10 -6.96 19.20 -1.13
C SER A 10 -7.56 18.12 -2.03
N GLU A 11 -6.72 17.46 -2.83
CA GLU A 11 -7.08 16.28 -3.61
C GLU A 11 -7.66 15.13 -2.77
N TYR A 12 -7.54 15.16 -1.44
CA TYR A 12 -8.12 14.18 -0.53
C TYR A 12 -9.58 14.48 -0.14
N SER A 13 -10.13 15.63 -0.54
CA SER A 13 -11.57 15.80 -0.73
C SER A 13 -11.95 15.10 -2.06
N LEU A 14 -12.00 13.77 -2.01
CA LEU A 14 -12.00 12.91 -3.20
C LEU A 14 -13.08 13.31 -4.22
N LEU A 15 -12.64 13.57 -5.46
CA LEU A 15 -13.48 13.97 -6.61
C LEU A 15 -14.21 15.31 -6.45
N ASP A 16 -13.75 16.15 -5.52
CA ASP A 16 -14.32 17.46 -5.24
C ASP A 16 -13.22 18.53 -5.09
N GLY A 17 -12.15 18.26 -4.35
CA GLY A 17 -10.95 19.10 -4.32
C GLY A 17 -9.97 18.75 -5.46
N ALA A 18 -9.45 19.76 -6.14
CA ALA A 18 -8.48 19.63 -7.24
C ALA A 18 -7.05 20.10 -6.85
N ASN A 19 -6.85 20.49 -5.60
CA ASN A 19 -5.59 21.04 -5.14
C ASN A 19 -4.60 19.95 -4.68
N ARG A 20 -3.50 19.78 -5.42
CA ARG A 20 -2.39 18.94 -4.94
C ARG A 20 -1.69 19.62 -3.76
N ILE A 21 -1.31 18.84 -2.75
CA ILE A 21 -0.69 19.35 -1.53
C ILE A 21 0.59 20.18 -1.84
N GLU A 22 1.44 19.68 -2.74
CA GLU A 22 2.70 20.36 -3.09
C GLU A 22 2.47 21.67 -3.83
N ASP A 23 1.43 21.74 -4.67
CA ASP A 23 1.08 22.93 -5.44
C ASP A 23 0.49 24.01 -4.51
N LEU A 24 -0.35 23.63 -3.54
CA LEU A 24 -0.85 24.53 -2.48
C LEU A 24 0.29 25.14 -1.66
N ILE A 25 1.21 24.31 -1.18
CA ILE A 25 2.35 24.78 -0.36
C ILE A 25 3.20 25.77 -1.16
N ARG A 26 3.48 25.47 -2.43
CA ARG A 26 4.23 26.38 -3.31
C ARG A 26 3.49 27.71 -3.50
N ARG A 27 2.18 27.65 -3.74
CA ARG A 27 1.36 28.85 -3.92
C ARG A 27 1.29 29.70 -2.65
N ALA A 28 1.21 29.07 -1.48
CA ALA A 28 1.27 29.76 -0.19
C ALA A 28 2.62 30.47 0.00
N GLN A 29 3.75 29.85 -0.41
CA GLN A 29 5.06 30.51 -0.41
C GLN A 29 5.12 31.70 -1.39
N GLU A 30 4.59 31.55 -2.61
CA GLU A 30 4.50 32.63 -3.61
C GLU A 30 3.71 33.84 -3.09
N PHE A 31 2.69 33.60 -2.26
CA PHE A 31 1.87 34.63 -1.62
C PHE A 31 2.38 35.07 -0.24
N GLU A 32 3.57 34.62 0.17
CA GLU A 32 4.19 34.96 1.46
C GLU A 32 3.27 34.68 2.67
N GLN A 33 2.43 33.65 2.57
CA GLN A 33 1.54 33.24 3.66
C GLN A 33 2.33 32.44 4.70
N PRO A 34 2.26 32.77 6.00
CA PRO A 34 3.08 32.12 7.02
C PRO A 34 2.55 30.73 7.42
N ALA A 35 1.27 30.47 7.17
CA ALA A 35 0.59 29.23 7.54
C ALA A 35 -0.46 28.85 6.49
N LEU A 36 -0.87 27.59 6.48
CA LEU A 36 -1.89 27.05 5.61
C LEU A 36 -2.68 25.97 6.34
N ALA A 37 -4.01 26.01 6.28
CA ALA A 37 -4.88 24.91 6.69
C ALA A 37 -5.30 24.03 5.52
N ILE A 38 -5.39 22.74 5.78
CA ILE A 38 -6.16 21.80 4.94
C ILE A 38 -7.32 21.29 5.78
N THR A 39 -8.52 21.39 5.22
CA THR A 39 -9.80 21.08 5.86
C THR A 39 -10.64 20.18 4.96
N ASP A 40 -10.10 19.02 4.61
CA ASP A 40 -10.77 18.10 3.70
C ASP A 40 -12.13 17.61 4.23
N HIS A 41 -13.02 17.27 3.30
CA HIS A 41 -14.39 16.85 3.60
C HIS A 41 -14.46 15.58 4.46
N GLY A 42 -14.78 15.74 5.74
CA GLY A 42 -15.08 14.66 6.69
C GLY A 42 -13.92 13.71 6.97
N ASN A 43 -12.68 14.04 6.58
CA ASN A 43 -11.55 13.14 6.67
C ASN A 43 -10.24 13.87 7.03
N LEU A 44 -9.23 13.07 7.38
CA LEU A 44 -7.88 13.51 7.73
C LEU A 44 -6.82 12.82 6.87
N HIS A 45 -7.17 12.34 5.67
CA HIS A 45 -6.27 11.53 4.82
C HIS A 45 -4.92 12.22 4.57
N ALA A 46 -4.94 13.53 4.32
CA ALA A 46 -3.78 14.35 4.00
C ALA A 46 -2.88 14.70 5.19
N ALA A 47 -3.36 14.58 6.43
CA ALA A 47 -2.81 15.33 7.57
C ALA A 47 -1.31 15.09 7.80
N TRP A 48 -0.85 13.84 7.74
CA TRP A 48 0.57 13.50 7.94
C TRP A 48 1.46 14.00 6.79
N ASP A 49 1.08 13.70 5.56
CA ASP A 49 1.83 14.08 4.36
C ASP A 49 1.91 15.61 4.21
N PHE A 50 0.79 16.29 4.47
CA PHE A 50 0.72 17.75 4.49
C PHE A 50 1.67 18.37 5.51
N GLN A 51 1.64 17.91 6.78
CA GLN A 51 2.49 18.48 7.82
C GLN A 51 3.98 18.38 7.45
N GLU A 52 4.40 17.23 6.94
CA GLU A 52 5.80 17.00 6.57
C GLU A 52 6.24 17.88 5.41
N LYS A 53 5.43 17.93 4.34
CA LYS A 53 5.72 18.74 3.15
C LYS A 53 5.73 20.24 3.49
N ALA A 54 4.75 20.72 4.25
CA ALA A 54 4.64 22.12 4.65
C ALA A 54 5.81 22.54 5.53
N LYS A 55 6.15 21.76 6.58
CA LYS A 55 7.32 22.03 7.43
C LYS A 55 8.62 22.06 6.64
N LYS A 56 8.80 21.15 5.70
CA LYS A 56 9.99 21.12 4.83
C LYS A 56 10.09 22.38 3.95
N ALA A 57 8.96 22.95 3.56
CA ALA A 57 8.87 24.19 2.80
C ALA A 57 8.89 25.45 3.67
N GLY A 58 8.94 25.34 5.00
CA GLY A 58 8.91 26.47 5.93
C GLY A 58 7.53 27.14 6.08
N ILE A 59 6.45 26.48 5.65
CA ILE A 59 5.07 26.91 5.87
C ILE A 59 4.54 26.20 7.12
N LYS A 60 3.88 26.95 8.03
CA LYS A 60 3.26 26.35 9.22
C LYS A 60 1.97 25.60 8.83
N PRO A 61 1.91 24.27 9.02
CA PRO A 61 0.71 23.50 8.71
C PRO A 61 -0.34 23.63 9.81
N ILE A 62 -1.59 23.82 9.43
CA ILE A 62 -2.77 23.77 10.30
C ILE A 62 -3.60 22.56 9.90
N ILE A 63 -3.78 21.61 10.82
CA ILE A 63 -4.51 20.37 10.54
C ILE A 63 -5.98 20.59 10.89
N GLY A 64 -6.86 20.38 9.93
CA GLY A 64 -8.30 20.48 10.14
C GLY A 64 -9.09 19.47 9.31
N MET A 65 -10.41 19.55 9.46
CA MET A 65 -11.38 18.86 8.61
C MET A 65 -12.65 19.70 8.51
N GLU A 66 -13.30 19.68 7.36
CA GLU A 66 -14.67 20.18 7.26
C GLU A 66 -15.63 19.03 7.57
N ALA A 67 -16.18 19.04 8.79
CA ALA A 67 -17.04 17.98 9.30
C ALA A 67 -18.46 18.08 8.77
N TYR A 68 -19.08 16.94 8.47
CA TYR A 68 -20.51 16.86 8.24
C TYR A 68 -21.24 16.72 9.57
N VAL A 69 -22.11 17.66 9.94
CA VAL A 69 -22.86 17.66 11.21
C VAL A 69 -24.30 17.24 10.96
N ALA A 70 -24.75 16.16 11.58
CA ALA A 70 -26.13 15.72 11.50
C ALA A 70 -27.06 16.75 12.21
N PRO A 71 -28.25 17.07 11.66
CA PRO A 71 -29.21 17.96 12.33
C PRO A 71 -29.75 17.39 13.66
N GLY A 72 -29.63 16.08 13.85
CA GLY A 72 -29.98 15.37 15.08
C GLY A 72 -28.93 14.31 15.39
N SER A 73 -29.36 13.10 15.77
CA SER A 73 -28.41 12.00 16.02
C SER A 73 -27.68 11.57 14.75
N ARG A 74 -26.34 11.43 14.84
CA ARG A 74 -25.51 10.86 13.75
C ARG A 74 -25.94 9.46 13.31
N ARG A 75 -26.60 8.72 14.20
CA ARG A 75 -27.08 7.34 13.98
C ARG A 75 -28.42 7.29 13.23
N SER A 76 -29.10 8.42 13.05
CA SER A 76 -30.36 8.46 12.32
C SER A 76 -30.14 8.18 10.83
N ARG A 77 -30.94 7.26 10.29
CA ARG A 77 -31.00 6.93 8.85
C ARG A 77 -32.33 7.35 8.22
N GLU A 78 -33.14 8.11 8.96
CA GLU A 78 -34.43 8.58 8.46
C GLU A 78 -34.23 9.66 7.40
N ARG A 79 -35.01 9.58 6.32
CA ARG A 79 -35.02 10.61 5.29
C ARG A 79 -35.78 11.81 5.84
N LEU A 80 -35.10 12.95 5.96
CA LEU A 80 -35.73 14.19 6.40
C LEU A 80 -36.86 14.57 5.45
N ALA A 81 -37.99 15.03 6.01
CA ALA A 81 -39.16 15.42 5.26
C ALA A 81 -38.94 16.81 4.61
N GLY A 82 -39.18 16.89 3.30
CA GLY A 82 -39.14 18.15 2.54
C GLY A 82 -38.09 18.15 1.41
N PRO A 83 -38.36 18.84 0.28
CA PRO A 83 -37.50 18.81 -0.91
C PRO A 83 -36.14 19.51 -0.74
N ARG A 84 -35.93 20.29 0.34
CA ARG A 84 -34.67 21.01 0.61
C ARG A 84 -33.95 20.55 1.90
N ALA A 85 -34.48 19.56 2.60
CA ALA A 85 -33.88 19.10 3.85
C ALA A 85 -32.58 18.34 3.57
N LYS A 86 -31.44 18.97 3.87
CA LYS A 86 -30.12 18.34 3.75
C LYS A 86 -29.88 17.40 4.94
N PRO A 87 -29.32 16.20 4.72
CA PRO A 87 -29.09 15.22 5.79
C PRO A 87 -27.93 15.59 6.74
N TYR A 88 -27.27 16.73 6.50
CA TYR A 88 -26.14 17.26 7.26
C TYR A 88 -25.91 18.76 6.96
N TYR A 89 -25.18 19.42 7.86
CA TYR A 89 -24.56 20.73 7.70
C TYR A 89 -23.03 20.60 7.61
N HIS A 90 -22.34 21.66 7.22
CA HIS A 90 -20.87 21.73 7.26
C HIS A 90 -20.39 22.49 8.50
N LEU A 91 -19.21 22.13 9.00
CA LEU A 91 -18.54 22.80 10.12
C LEU A 91 -17.03 22.62 10.01
N VAL A 92 -16.26 23.71 9.98
CA VAL A 92 -14.80 23.63 9.89
C VAL A 92 -14.21 23.46 11.29
N LEU A 93 -13.37 22.45 11.47
CA LEU A 93 -12.70 22.13 12.72
C LEU A 93 -11.18 22.15 12.51
N LEU A 94 -10.46 22.93 13.30
CA LEU A 94 -9.01 23.08 13.26
C LEU A 94 -8.39 22.63 14.58
N ALA A 95 -7.35 21.79 14.51
CA ALA A 95 -6.62 21.39 15.70
C ALA A 95 -5.70 22.53 16.15
N ARG A 96 -6.01 23.11 17.32
CA ARG A 96 -5.16 24.12 17.96
C ARG A 96 -3.90 23.50 18.53
N ASP A 97 -4.01 22.30 19.09
CA ASP A 97 -2.92 21.63 19.81
C ASP A 97 -3.02 20.11 19.66
N ALA A 98 -2.10 19.36 20.30
CA ALA A 98 -2.08 17.90 20.25
C ALA A 98 -3.36 17.25 20.82
N VAL A 99 -4.03 17.90 21.79
CA VAL A 99 -5.33 17.43 22.33
C VAL A 99 -6.41 17.62 21.27
N GLY A 100 -6.43 18.80 20.63
CA GLY A 100 -7.30 19.09 19.50
C GLY A 100 -7.16 18.08 18.36
N TYR A 101 -5.92 17.77 17.96
CA TYR A 101 -5.67 16.77 16.93
C TYR A 101 -6.18 15.37 17.32
N LYS A 102 -5.95 14.94 18.57
CA LYS A 102 -6.49 13.66 19.06
C LYS A 102 -8.02 13.64 19.02
N ASN A 103 -8.66 14.76 19.34
CA ASN A 103 -10.11 14.90 19.26
C ASN A 103 -10.61 14.90 17.82
N LEU A 104 -9.92 15.55 16.86
CA LEU A 104 -10.23 15.43 15.43
C LEU A 104 -10.14 13.99 14.93
N VAL A 105 -9.10 13.26 15.33
CA VAL A 105 -8.94 11.83 15.00
C VAL A 105 -10.15 11.03 15.49
N LYS A 106 -10.61 11.25 16.73
CA LYS A 106 -11.81 10.58 17.26
C LYS A 106 -13.08 11.00 16.53
N LEU A 107 -13.29 12.29 16.28
CA LEU A 107 -14.46 12.80 15.57
C LEU A 107 -14.55 12.22 14.16
N SER A 108 -13.47 12.27 13.38
CA SER A 108 -13.44 11.70 12.02
C SER A 108 -13.68 10.19 12.05
N SER A 109 -13.03 9.47 12.97
CA SER A 109 -13.17 8.02 13.09
C SER A 109 -14.62 7.60 13.42
N LEU A 110 -15.24 8.25 14.43
CA LEU A 110 -16.63 7.98 14.82
C LEU A 110 -17.64 8.41 13.74
N ALA A 111 -17.31 9.45 12.95
CA ALA A 111 -18.14 9.86 11.84
C ALA A 111 -18.24 8.76 10.77
N TYR A 112 -17.17 8.01 10.52
CA TYR A 112 -17.17 6.85 9.63
C TYR A 112 -17.75 5.59 10.28
N THR A 113 -17.40 5.26 11.52
CA THR A 113 -17.79 3.99 12.14
C THR A 113 -19.22 3.99 12.68
N GLU A 114 -19.73 5.14 13.15
CA GLU A 114 -21.08 5.26 13.74
C GLU A 114 -22.03 6.14 12.92
N GLY A 115 -21.51 7.20 12.30
CA GLY A 115 -22.31 8.26 11.70
C GLY A 115 -22.50 8.19 10.18
N PHE A 116 -21.93 7.18 9.53
CA PHE A 116 -21.92 7.08 8.08
C PHE A 116 -23.32 6.78 7.53
N TYR A 117 -23.79 7.68 6.66
CA TYR A 117 -25.00 7.49 5.85
C TYR A 117 -24.66 7.65 4.37
N SER A 118 -24.82 8.86 3.82
CA SER A 118 -24.23 9.24 2.52
C SER A 118 -22.83 9.84 2.66
N LYS A 119 -22.55 10.40 3.84
CA LYS A 119 -21.30 11.04 4.25
C LYS A 119 -20.99 10.66 5.70
N PRO A 120 -19.73 10.72 6.16
CA PRO A 120 -19.37 10.47 7.55
C PRO A 120 -19.80 11.65 8.42
N ARG A 121 -20.84 11.47 9.26
CA ARG A 121 -21.42 12.58 10.04
C ARG A 121 -21.08 12.50 11.52
N VAL A 122 -20.77 13.65 12.12
CA VAL A 122 -20.76 13.85 13.58
C VAL A 122 -22.09 14.43 14.03
N ASP A 123 -22.29 14.58 15.34
CA ASP A 123 -23.41 15.30 15.93
C ASP A 123 -22.95 16.20 17.09
N ARG A 124 -23.87 17.01 17.60
CA ARG A 124 -23.64 17.91 18.73
C ARG A 124 -23.17 17.18 19.99
N GLU A 125 -23.59 15.93 20.21
CA GLU A 125 -23.14 15.09 21.34
C GLU A 125 -21.64 14.81 21.24
N LEU A 126 -21.17 14.31 20.08
CA LEU A 126 -19.76 14.06 19.86
C LEU A 126 -18.93 15.33 19.89
N LEU A 127 -19.42 16.41 19.28
CA LEU A 127 -18.74 17.71 19.28
C LEU A 127 -18.56 18.23 20.71
N ALA A 128 -19.59 18.15 21.56
CA ALA A 128 -19.49 18.55 22.96
C ALA A 128 -18.52 17.66 23.75
N LYS A 129 -18.49 16.35 23.47
CA LYS A 129 -17.58 15.40 24.15
C LYS A 129 -16.11 15.61 23.76
N TYR A 130 -15.83 15.88 22.49
CA TYR A 130 -14.48 16.00 21.93
C TYR A 130 -14.15 17.44 21.50
N ASN A 131 -14.53 18.44 22.30
CA ASN A 131 -14.37 19.87 21.95
C ASN A 131 -12.98 20.46 22.28
N GLU A 132 -12.25 19.86 23.23
CA GLU A 132 -11.03 20.46 23.79
C GLU A 132 -9.95 20.59 22.71
N GLY A 133 -9.26 21.74 22.67
CA GLY A 133 -8.17 22.00 21.73
C GLY A 133 -8.61 22.19 20.27
N ILE A 134 -9.91 22.29 19.97
CA ILE A 134 -10.41 22.54 18.61
C ILE A 134 -10.87 23.99 18.47
N ILE A 135 -10.43 24.64 17.39
CA ILE A 135 -10.96 25.91 16.87
C ILE A 135 -12.00 25.61 15.80
N VAL A 136 -13.11 26.34 15.81
CA VAL A 136 -14.27 26.09 14.96
C VAL A 136 -14.64 27.35 14.19
N SER A 137 -14.90 27.23 12.89
CA SER A 137 -15.57 28.26 12.10
C SER A 137 -16.91 27.78 11.54
N SER A 138 -17.86 28.70 11.36
CA SER A 138 -19.24 28.37 10.95
C SER A 138 -19.40 27.80 9.54
N ALA A 139 -18.29 27.59 8.82
CA ALA A 139 -18.17 27.00 7.49
C ALA A 139 -18.85 27.81 6.36
N CYS A 140 -19.06 27.15 5.24
CA CYS A 140 -19.61 27.71 4.00
C CYS A 140 -21.14 27.89 4.05
N MET A 141 -21.74 28.21 2.90
CA MET A 141 -23.20 28.32 2.76
C MET A 141 -23.98 27.05 3.18
N ALA A 142 -23.33 25.89 3.26
CA ALA A 142 -23.91 24.65 3.75
C ALA A 142 -23.81 24.47 5.28
N GLY A 143 -23.22 25.43 6.00
CA GLY A 143 -23.18 25.45 7.46
C GLY A 143 -24.55 25.66 8.09
N GLU A 144 -24.70 25.23 9.36
CA GLU A 144 -25.98 25.29 10.09
C GLU A 144 -26.46 26.74 10.26
N VAL A 145 -25.57 27.63 10.69
CA VAL A 145 -25.87 29.06 10.87
C VAL A 145 -26.20 29.71 9.52
N ALA A 146 -25.38 29.47 8.49
CA ALA A 146 -25.57 30.04 7.16
C ALA A 146 -26.90 29.60 6.53
N THR A 147 -27.25 28.32 6.67
CA THR A 147 -28.52 27.78 6.17
C THR A 147 -29.72 28.51 6.79
N HIS A 148 -29.73 28.66 8.13
CA HIS A 148 -30.82 29.37 8.80
C HIS A 148 -30.89 30.86 8.43
N LEU A 149 -29.75 31.53 8.25
CA LEU A 149 -29.71 32.94 7.82
C LEU A 149 -30.29 33.12 6.41
N LEU A 150 -29.90 32.26 5.47
CA LEU A 150 -30.41 32.26 4.08
C LEU A 150 -31.90 31.97 3.99
N GLU A 151 -32.43 31.11 4.88
CA GLU A 151 -33.86 30.83 4.99
C GLU A 151 -34.65 31.93 5.70
N GLY A 152 -33.99 32.94 6.27
CA GLY A 152 -34.61 34.02 7.03
C GLY A 152 -34.95 33.67 8.48
N ASN A 153 -34.45 32.54 8.97
CA ASN A 153 -34.68 31.99 10.32
C ASN A 153 -33.64 32.54 11.32
N TYR A 154 -33.59 33.86 11.51
CA TYR A 154 -32.54 34.52 12.31
C TYR A 154 -32.43 34.01 13.75
N GLU A 155 -33.56 33.78 14.44
CA GLU A 155 -33.55 33.27 15.82
C GLU A 155 -32.93 31.86 15.92
N TYR A 156 -33.21 30.99 14.95
CA TYR A 156 -32.58 29.65 14.88
C TYR A 156 -31.09 29.74 14.56
N ALA A 157 -30.68 30.67 13.68
CA ALA A 157 -29.26 30.92 13.42
C ALA A 157 -28.54 31.38 14.70
N LYS A 158 -29.17 32.26 15.48
CA LYS A 158 -28.65 32.74 16.76
C LYS A 158 -28.59 31.63 17.81
N GLU A 159 -29.60 30.78 17.89
CA GLU A 159 -29.61 29.61 18.78
C GLU A 159 -28.46 28.64 18.44
N ALA A 160 -28.29 28.31 17.15
CA ALA A 160 -27.20 27.46 16.70
C ALA A 160 -25.84 28.07 17.02
N ALA A 161 -25.63 29.35 16.68
CA ALA A 161 -24.39 30.06 17.00
C ALA A 161 -24.11 30.12 18.51
N SER A 162 -25.16 30.29 19.34
CA SER A 162 -25.03 30.29 20.80
C SER A 162 -24.55 28.95 21.31
N TRP A 163 -25.09 27.85 20.78
CA TRP A 163 -24.67 26.51 21.16
C TRP A 163 -23.17 26.27 20.87
N TYR A 164 -22.69 26.65 19.67
CA TYR A 164 -21.27 26.52 19.33
C TYR A 164 -20.39 27.44 20.20
N ALA A 165 -20.83 28.68 20.45
CA ALA A 165 -20.14 29.61 21.32
C ALA A 165 -20.05 29.10 22.77
N ASP A 166 -21.08 28.43 23.29
CA ASP A 166 -21.06 27.87 24.65
C ASP A 166 -20.10 26.67 24.77
N VAL A 167 -20.08 25.81 23.74
CA VAL A 167 -19.25 24.59 23.72
C VAL A 167 -17.77 24.91 23.48
N PHE A 168 -17.48 25.73 22.47
CA PHE A 168 -16.10 26.02 22.04
C PHE A 168 -15.54 27.32 22.63
N ARG A 169 -16.40 28.15 23.24
CA ARG A 169 -16.04 29.38 23.96
C ARG A 169 -15.31 30.38 23.06
N ASP A 170 -14.12 30.78 23.46
CA ASP A 170 -13.21 31.68 22.77
C ASP A 170 -12.68 31.10 21.44
N ARG A 171 -12.96 29.84 21.13
CA ARG A 171 -12.49 29.14 19.94
C ARG A 171 -13.54 29.00 18.84
N TYR A 172 -14.66 29.72 18.93
CA TYR A 172 -15.70 29.74 17.90
C TYR A 172 -15.69 31.05 17.11
N TYR A 173 -15.61 30.94 15.79
CA TYR A 173 -15.59 32.05 14.86
C TYR A 173 -16.76 31.93 13.88
N LEU A 174 -17.39 33.05 13.59
CA LEU A 174 -18.28 33.12 12.43
C LEU A 174 -17.43 33.31 11.16
N GLU A 175 -17.85 32.70 10.07
CA GLU A 175 -17.09 32.65 8.82
C GLU A 175 -17.77 33.50 7.74
N VAL A 176 -16.97 34.32 7.05
CA VAL A 176 -17.37 35.06 5.85
C VAL A 176 -16.46 34.68 4.70
N GLN A 177 -17.04 34.51 3.50
CA GLN A 177 -16.31 33.99 2.34
C GLN A 177 -16.17 35.03 1.23
N ALA A 178 -14.99 35.08 0.61
CA ALA A 178 -14.56 36.11 -0.33
C ALA A 178 -14.88 35.79 -1.81
N HIS A 179 -15.96 35.07 -2.10
CA HIS A 179 -16.37 34.68 -3.45
C HIS A 179 -17.74 35.24 -3.84
N GLU A 180 -18.07 35.18 -5.13
CA GLU A 180 -19.24 35.87 -5.70
C GLU A 180 -20.47 34.97 -5.91
N SER A 181 -20.42 33.73 -5.42
CA SER A 181 -21.56 32.82 -5.38
C SER A 181 -22.88 33.51 -5.00
N ASP A 182 -23.97 33.10 -5.65
CA ASP A 182 -25.31 33.64 -5.41
C ASP A 182 -25.69 33.65 -3.92
N ASN A 183 -26.07 34.83 -3.41
CA ASN A 183 -26.39 35.13 -2.01
C ASN A 183 -25.21 35.26 -1.03
N GLN A 184 -23.95 35.05 -1.45
CA GLN A 184 -22.81 35.15 -0.53
C GLN A 184 -22.66 36.54 0.09
N GLY A 185 -22.79 37.61 -0.71
CA GLY A 185 -22.72 38.98 -0.20
C GLY A 185 -23.78 39.27 0.87
N ARG A 186 -25.02 38.85 0.62
CA ARG A 186 -26.13 38.97 1.59
C ARG A 186 -25.88 38.14 2.86
N LEU A 187 -25.34 36.93 2.70
CA LEU A 187 -24.98 36.08 3.82
C LEU A 187 -23.89 36.74 4.68
N ASN A 188 -22.83 37.28 4.06
CA ASN A 188 -21.76 37.99 4.77
C ASN A 188 -22.31 39.16 5.61
N GLU A 189 -23.23 39.97 5.07
CA GLU A 189 -23.91 41.04 5.83
C GLU A 189 -24.68 40.51 7.04
N GLN A 190 -25.43 39.42 6.87
CA GLN A 190 -26.19 38.79 7.95
C GLN A 190 -25.27 38.17 9.01
N VAL A 191 -24.16 37.57 8.60
CA VAL A 191 -23.14 37.03 9.51
C VAL A 191 -22.50 38.15 10.33
N PHE A 192 -22.16 39.29 9.72
CA PHE A 192 -21.63 40.44 10.46
C PHE A 192 -22.62 41.02 11.46
N ARG A 193 -23.91 41.07 11.10
CA ARG A 193 -24.96 41.46 12.04
C ARG A 193 -25.04 40.51 13.23
N LEU A 194 -25.07 39.20 12.96
CA LEU A 194 -25.12 38.18 14.02
C LEU A 194 -23.88 38.26 14.93
N ALA A 195 -22.71 38.46 14.35
CA ALA A 195 -21.46 38.64 15.06
C ALA A 195 -21.50 39.85 16.01
N GLY A 196 -22.06 40.98 15.55
CA GLY A 196 -22.25 42.18 16.37
C GLY A 196 -23.26 41.97 17.51
N ASP A 197 -24.40 41.33 17.23
CA ASP A 197 -25.44 41.07 18.22
C ASP A 197 -24.99 40.08 19.33
N MET A 198 -24.08 39.17 19.00
CA MET A 198 -23.57 38.14 19.93
C MET A 198 -22.16 38.43 20.46
N ASN A 199 -21.50 39.47 19.96
CA ASN A 199 -20.10 39.78 20.23
C ASN A 199 -19.15 38.59 19.93
N LEU A 200 -19.35 37.94 18.77
CA LEU A 200 -18.53 36.82 18.30
C LEU A 200 -17.46 37.29 17.30
N PRO A 201 -16.26 36.68 17.30
CA PRO A 201 -15.23 37.01 16.33
C PRO A 201 -15.59 36.46 14.93
N VAL A 202 -15.05 37.09 13.88
CA VAL A 202 -15.30 36.72 12.49
C VAL A 202 -13.98 36.46 11.76
N VAL A 203 -13.90 35.40 10.97
CA VAL A 203 -12.76 35.07 10.10
C VAL A 203 -13.15 35.12 8.63
N ALA A 204 -12.24 35.60 7.79
CA ALA A 204 -12.39 35.52 6.35
C ALA A 204 -11.78 34.22 5.80
N THR A 205 -12.47 33.58 4.86
CA THR A 205 -11.98 32.41 4.12
C THR A 205 -12.37 32.52 2.64
N ASN A 206 -11.99 31.55 1.82
CA ASN A 206 -12.44 31.47 0.43
C ASN A 206 -12.86 30.06 0.00
N ASP A 207 -12.85 29.09 0.92
CA ASP A 207 -13.26 27.71 0.65
C ASP A 207 -12.64 27.15 -0.64
N ALA A 208 -11.31 27.21 -0.71
CA ALA A 208 -10.59 27.00 -1.97
C ALA A 208 -10.60 25.52 -2.37
N HIS A 209 -11.15 25.21 -3.54
CA HIS A 209 -11.26 23.86 -4.10
C HIS A 209 -10.28 23.61 -5.27
N PHE A 210 -9.80 24.68 -5.91
CA PHE A 210 -8.83 24.63 -7.00
C PHE A 210 -7.79 25.75 -6.86
N LEU A 211 -6.69 25.68 -7.62
CA LEU A 211 -5.49 26.46 -7.30
C LEU A 211 -5.56 27.87 -7.88
N ARG A 212 -5.99 28.00 -9.13
CA ARG A 212 -6.06 29.27 -9.87
C ARG A 212 -7.43 29.44 -10.50
N GLN A 213 -7.83 30.68 -10.74
CA GLN A 213 -9.10 30.98 -11.41
C GLN A 213 -9.25 30.23 -12.76
N GLU A 214 -8.17 30.10 -13.53
CA GLU A 214 -8.11 29.36 -14.80
C GLU A 214 -8.37 27.84 -14.67
N ASP A 215 -8.24 27.27 -13.47
CA ASP A 215 -8.44 25.84 -13.24
C ASP A 215 -9.92 25.47 -13.05
N HIS A 216 -10.83 26.45 -12.99
CA HIS A 216 -12.26 26.24 -12.71
C HIS A 216 -12.91 25.25 -13.66
N GLU A 217 -12.67 25.36 -14.98
CA GLU A 217 -13.28 24.44 -15.96
C GLU A 217 -12.80 23.00 -15.76
N SER A 218 -11.51 22.82 -15.42
CA SER A 218 -10.97 21.48 -15.13
C SER A 218 -11.57 20.92 -13.84
N HIS A 219 -11.75 21.75 -12.81
CA HIS A 219 -12.43 21.37 -11.56
C HIS A 219 -13.90 21.00 -11.80
N ASP A 220 -14.60 21.74 -12.64
CA ASP A 220 -16.00 21.46 -12.98
C ASP A 220 -16.17 20.12 -13.70
N ILE A 221 -15.20 19.76 -14.56
CA ILE A 221 -15.11 18.42 -15.16
C ILE A 221 -14.82 17.34 -14.11
N LEU A 222 -13.95 17.61 -13.13
CA LEU A 222 -13.69 16.70 -12.01
C LEU A 222 -14.98 16.40 -11.23
N LEU A 223 -15.79 17.42 -10.94
CA LEU A 223 -17.10 17.26 -10.31
C LEU A 223 -18.04 16.39 -11.15
N CYS A 224 -18.08 16.60 -12.46
CA CYS A 224 -18.87 15.75 -13.38
C CYS A 224 -18.45 14.27 -13.30
N ILE A 225 -17.13 14.02 -13.24
CA ILE A 225 -16.59 12.66 -13.06
C ILE A 225 -17.03 12.07 -11.72
N GLY A 226 -16.99 12.87 -10.65
CA GLY A 226 -17.41 12.47 -9.30
C GLY A 226 -18.89 12.15 -9.17
N LEU A 227 -19.74 12.98 -9.78
CA LEU A 227 -21.19 12.83 -9.76
C LEU A 227 -21.72 11.83 -10.79
N GLY A 228 -20.88 11.38 -11.72
CA GLY A 228 -21.30 10.52 -12.83
C GLY A 228 -22.27 11.22 -13.77
N LYS A 229 -22.07 12.51 -14.00
CA LYS A 229 -22.91 13.38 -14.83
C LYS A 229 -22.15 13.84 -16.07
N ASP A 230 -22.90 14.15 -17.13
CA ASP A 230 -22.33 14.73 -18.35
C ASP A 230 -22.10 16.23 -18.17
N TYR A 231 -21.05 16.77 -18.78
CA TYR A 231 -20.69 18.20 -18.67
C TYR A 231 -21.80 19.13 -19.17
N GLU A 232 -22.55 18.69 -20.19
CA GLU A 232 -23.67 19.43 -20.79
C GLU A 232 -24.97 19.37 -19.97
N ASP A 233 -25.05 18.56 -18.91
CA ASP A 233 -26.22 18.52 -18.02
C ASP A 233 -26.40 19.90 -17.35
N ARG A 234 -27.59 20.50 -17.51
CA ARG A 234 -27.90 21.84 -16.97
C ARG A 234 -28.32 21.80 -15.50
N ASP A 235 -28.79 20.65 -15.01
CA ASP A 235 -29.28 20.47 -13.64
C ASP A 235 -28.18 19.90 -12.71
N ARG A 236 -26.92 19.85 -13.18
CA ARG A 236 -25.78 19.37 -12.40
C ARG A 236 -25.30 20.43 -11.40
N MET A 237 -24.65 19.96 -10.34
CA MET A 237 -23.96 20.83 -9.39
C MET A 237 -22.77 21.52 -10.07
N ARG A 238 -22.61 22.81 -9.78
CA ARG A 238 -21.52 23.67 -10.27
C ARG A 238 -21.02 24.54 -9.13
N TYR A 239 -19.71 24.75 -9.09
CA TYR A 239 -19.06 25.62 -8.14
C TYR A 239 -18.79 26.98 -8.78
N ASP A 240 -18.68 28.03 -7.98
CA ASP A 240 -18.35 29.38 -8.42
C ASP A 240 -16.89 29.49 -8.88
N GLU A 241 -16.63 30.34 -9.87
CA GLU A 241 -15.28 30.59 -10.42
C GLU A 241 -14.33 31.20 -9.38
N GLY A 242 -14.88 31.83 -8.33
CA GLY A 242 -14.12 32.49 -7.26
C GLY A 242 -13.52 31.56 -6.21
N LEU A 243 -13.78 30.24 -6.25
CA LEU A 243 -13.36 29.25 -5.24
C LEU A 243 -11.92 28.72 -5.45
N TYR A 244 -11.02 29.59 -5.92
CA TYR A 244 -9.60 29.30 -6.06
C TYR A 244 -8.75 29.76 -4.86
N PHE A 245 -7.49 29.38 -4.81
CA PHE A 245 -6.54 29.82 -3.79
C PHE A 245 -6.11 31.28 -4.02
N LYS A 246 -6.78 32.23 -3.36
CA LYS A 246 -6.55 33.69 -3.46
C LYS A 246 -5.37 34.20 -2.63
N ASN A 247 -4.80 35.33 -3.04
CA ASN A 247 -3.81 36.08 -2.27
C ASN A 247 -4.47 37.02 -1.24
N ALA A 248 -3.67 37.64 -0.36
CA ALA A 248 -4.18 38.50 0.71
C ALA A 248 -4.90 39.76 0.22
N ASP A 249 -4.46 40.35 -0.90
CA ASP A 249 -5.05 41.57 -1.44
C ASP A 249 -6.43 41.32 -2.04
N GLU A 250 -6.61 40.17 -2.73
CA GLU A 250 -7.90 39.71 -3.25
C GLU A 250 -8.91 39.49 -2.11
N ILE A 251 -8.49 38.84 -1.01
CA ILE A 251 -9.34 38.63 0.17
C ILE A 251 -9.68 39.95 0.86
N ALA A 252 -8.69 40.83 1.07
CA ALA A 252 -8.92 42.13 1.68
C ALA A 252 -9.86 43.01 0.85
N GLY A 253 -9.77 42.92 -0.48
CA GLY A 253 -10.66 43.61 -1.42
C GLY A 253 -12.14 43.22 -1.28
N ALA A 254 -12.43 41.98 -0.88
CA ALA A 254 -13.79 41.51 -0.66
C ALA A 254 -14.42 42.03 0.65
N PHE A 255 -13.62 42.52 1.59
CA PHE A 255 -14.06 42.97 2.92
C PHE A 255 -13.59 44.39 3.26
N PRO A 256 -14.00 45.41 2.48
CA PRO A 256 -13.55 46.78 2.68
C PRO A 256 -13.94 47.31 4.08
N GLY A 257 -12.97 47.89 4.78
CA GLY A 257 -13.18 48.45 6.13
C GLY A 257 -13.26 47.41 7.25
N ARG A 258 -12.99 46.12 6.97
CA ARG A 258 -12.96 45.03 7.95
C ARG A 258 -11.60 44.33 8.00
N PRO A 259 -10.51 45.02 8.37
CA PRO A 259 -9.20 44.40 8.50
C PRO A 259 -9.17 43.28 9.55
N ASP A 260 -10.07 43.35 10.54
CA ASP A 260 -10.20 42.42 11.66
C ASP A 260 -10.44 40.98 11.22
N VAL A 261 -11.15 40.74 10.11
CA VAL A 261 -11.43 39.36 9.66
C VAL A 261 -10.18 38.66 9.12
N LEU A 262 -9.21 39.41 8.55
CA LEU A 262 -7.92 38.89 8.13
C LEU A 262 -6.97 38.73 9.33
N GLU A 263 -6.96 39.71 10.24
CA GLU A 263 -6.18 39.64 11.48
C GLU A 263 -6.55 38.42 12.33
N ASN A 264 -7.85 38.07 12.39
CA ASN A 264 -8.30 36.86 13.07
C ASN A 264 -7.78 35.58 12.39
N THR A 265 -7.62 35.55 11.06
CA THR A 265 -6.99 34.38 10.40
C THR A 265 -5.54 34.18 10.82
N MET A 266 -4.80 35.29 10.92
CA MET A 266 -3.42 35.28 11.39
C MET A 266 -3.34 34.82 12.84
N ARG A 267 -4.25 35.29 13.70
CA ARG A 267 -4.35 34.85 15.10
C ARG A 267 -4.56 33.34 15.21
N VAL A 268 -5.50 32.77 14.46
CA VAL A 268 -5.70 31.31 14.43
C VAL A 268 -4.43 30.61 13.92
N GLY A 269 -3.78 31.16 12.90
CA GLY A 269 -2.49 30.68 12.41
C GLY A 269 -1.39 30.70 13.46
N GLU A 270 -1.38 31.67 14.38
CA GLU A 270 -0.43 31.78 15.49
C GLU A 270 -0.75 30.81 16.64
N GLU A 271 -2.03 30.68 17.02
CA GLU A 271 -2.51 29.86 18.12
C GLU A 271 -2.41 28.35 17.88
N THR A 272 -2.36 27.92 16.63
CA THR A 272 -2.26 26.50 16.26
C THR A 272 -0.83 25.98 16.42
N SER A 273 -0.65 24.80 17.01
CA SER A 273 0.66 24.16 17.18
C SER A 273 0.49 22.66 17.31
N VAL A 274 0.46 21.97 16.17
CA VAL A 274 0.41 20.51 16.10
C VAL A 274 1.73 19.99 15.56
N GLU A 275 2.39 19.13 16.33
CA GLU A 275 3.61 18.46 15.91
C GLU A 275 3.47 16.95 15.99
N PHE A 276 3.66 16.30 14.86
CA PHE A 276 3.71 14.85 14.80
C PHE A 276 5.12 14.39 15.14
N THR A 277 5.20 13.49 16.11
CA THR A 277 6.44 12.82 16.49
C THR A 277 6.31 11.35 16.20
N LYS A 278 7.33 10.77 15.56
CA LYS A 278 7.36 9.34 15.29
C LYS A 278 7.57 8.60 16.62
N LYS A 279 6.55 7.84 17.04
CA LYS A 279 6.62 6.96 18.20
C LYS A 279 6.20 5.56 17.79
N TYR A 280 7.10 4.60 17.95
CA TYR A 280 6.78 3.21 17.64
C TYR A 280 5.70 2.68 18.57
N GLN A 281 4.60 2.22 17.97
CA GLN A 281 3.48 1.59 18.66
C GLN A 281 3.59 0.07 18.44
N VAL A 282 4.34 -0.59 19.32
CA VAL A 282 4.51 -2.04 19.25
C VAL A 282 3.37 -2.71 20.03
N PRO A 283 2.53 -3.55 19.38
CA PRO A 283 1.48 -4.27 20.08
C PRO A 283 2.06 -5.25 21.10
N SER A 284 1.37 -5.38 22.23
CA SER A 284 1.72 -6.36 23.27
C SER A 284 1.16 -7.74 22.94
N PHE A 285 1.98 -8.77 23.13
CA PHE A 285 1.56 -10.16 23.01
C PHE A 285 0.86 -10.62 24.30
N PRO A 286 -0.33 -11.25 24.23
CA PRO A 286 -0.99 -11.79 25.42
C PRO A 286 -0.19 -12.96 25.99
N LEU A 287 0.41 -12.75 27.17
CA LEU A 287 1.26 -13.74 27.83
C LEU A 287 0.43 -14.88 28.47
N PRO A 288 0.85 -16.15 28.31
CA PRO A 288 0.27 -17.26 29.06
C PRO A 288 0.44 -17.10 30.58
N ALA A 289 -0.45 -17.71 31.36
CA ALA A 289 -0.36 -17.68 32.82
C ALA A 289 0.98 -18.28 33.31
N GLY A 290 1.69 -17.54 34.17
CA GLY A 290 2.98 -17.95 34.73
C GLY A 290 4.22 -17.53 33.92
N VAL A 291 4.05 -16.92 32.75
CA VAL A 291 5.15 -16.35 31.96
C VAL A 291 5.41 -14.91 32.38
N MET A 292 6.68 -14.60 32.69
CA MET A 292 7.06 -13.32 33.30
C MET A 292 7.19 -12.15 32.30
N SER A 293 7.59 -12.43 31.06
CA SER A 293 7.79 -11.41 30.02
C SER A 293 7.74 -12.00 28.61
N GLU A 294 7.53 -11.14 27.61
CA GLU A 294 7.63 -11.50 26.19
C GLU A 294 9.03 -12.02 25.83
N ASP A 295 10.08 -11.41 26.38
CA ASP A 295 11.46 -11.83 26.18
C ASP A 295 11.67 -13.29 26.64
N ALA A 296 11.18 -13.63 27.84
CA ALA A 296 11.30 -14.98 28.38
C ALA A 296 10.55 -16.00 27.52
N LEU A 297 9.36 -15.63 27.04
CA LEU A 297 8.57 -16.48 26.13
C LEU A 297 9.26 -16.70 24.79
N LEU A 298 9.80 -15.63 24.21
CA LEU A 298 10.52 -15.70 22.94
C LEU A 298 11.71 -16.64 23.03
N ILE A 299 12.53 -16.50 24.09
CA ILE A 299 13.70 -17.35 24.32
C ILE A 299 13.25 -18.81 24.42
N GLN A 300 12.24 -19.10 25.25
CA GLN A 300 11.74 -20.47 25.43
C GLN A 300 11.28 -21.09 24.10
N LEU A 301 10.41 -20.40 23.36
CA LEU A 301 9.86 -20.92 22.10
C LEU A 301 10.94 -21.06 21.02
N SER A 302 11.92 -20.16 21.00
CA SER A 302 13.04 -20.21 20.05
C SER A 302 13.96 -21.39 20.35
N GLU A 303 14.24 -21.68 21.62
CA GLU A 303 15.02 -22.86 22.00
C GLU A 303 14.30 -24.17 21.63
N GLU A 304 13.01 -24.28 21.95
CA GLU A 304 12.20 -25.45 21.60
C GLU A 304 12.14 -25.65 20.07
N GLY A 305 11.95 -24.56 19.33
CA GLY A 305 11.94 -24.55 17.88
C GLY A 305 13.29 -24.96 17.27
N ALA A 306 14.39 -24.44 17.82
CA ALA A 306 15.74 -24.80 17.38
C ALA A 306 16.01 -26.30 17.60
N ARG A 307 15.60 -26.87 18.74
CA ARG A 307 15.74 -28.32 18.99
C ARG A 307 14.94 -29.16 18.00
N LYS A 308 13.73 -28.72 17.63
CA LYS A 308 12.94 -29.40 16.59
C LYS A 308 13.58 -29.35 15.20
N ARG A 309 14.28 -28.28 14.86
CA ARG A 309 14.91 -28.09 13.54
C ARG A 309 16.29 -28.73 13.42
N TYR A 310 17.09 -28.71 14.49
CA TYR A 310 18.50 -29.12 14.47
C TYR A 310 18.81 -30.33 15.37
N GLY A 311 17.84 -30.85 16.11
CA GLY A 311 18.00 -31.92 17.10
C GLY A 311 18.22 -31.39 18.52
N ASP A 312 18.13 -32.28 19.52
CA ASP A 312 18.22 -31.91 20.94
C ASP A 312 19.56 -31.26 21.32
N VAL A 313 20.65 -31.71 20.68
CA VAL A 313 21.99 -31.13 20.85
C VAL A 313 22.27 -30.20 19.68
N LEU A 314 22.15 -28.89 19.94
CA LEU A 314 22.41 -27.88 18.92
C LEU A 314 23.90 -27.82 18.55
N PRO A 315 24.25 -27.78 17.26
CA PRO A 315 25.61 -27.46 16.82
C PRO A 315 26.11 -26.13 17.40
N ALA A 316 27.42 -26.01 17.65
CA ALA A 316 28.01 -24.82 18.28
C ALA A 316 27.68 -23.53 17.50
N GLU A 317 27.79 -23.57 16.17
CA GLU A 317 27.46 -22.43 15.30
C GLU A 317 25.98 -22.01 15.39
N VAL A 318 25.07 -22.99 15.51
CA VAL A 318 23.63 -22.73 15.69
C VAL A 318 23.37 -22.06 17.04
N ARG A 319 23.99 -22.56 18.11
CA ARG A 319 23.86 -22.00 19.45
C ARG A 319 24.38 -20.56 19.51
N GLU A 320 25.58 -20.32 18.99
CA GLU A 320 26.20 -18.98 18.97
C GLU A 320 25.32 -17.98 18.21
N ARG A 321 24.81 -18.36 17.03
CA ARG A 321 23.92 -17.50 16.25
C ARG A 321 22.59 -17.24 16.95
N LEU A 322 22.00 -18.26 17.56
CA LEU A 322 20.72 -18.13 18.27
C LEU A 322 20.84 -17.18 19.48
N ASP A 323 21.89 -17.35 20.30
CA ASP A 323 22.12 -16.53 21.49
C ASP A 323 22.38 -15.06 21.11
N TYR A 324 23.15 -14.83 20.04
CA TYR A 324 23.38 -13.48 19.52
C TYR A 324 22.09 -12.81 19.03
N GLU A 325 21.29 -13.50 18.19
CA GLU A 325 20.04 -12.94 17.66
C GLU A 325 19.03 -12.65 18.78
N LEU A 326 18.83 -13.59 19.71
CA LEU A 326 17.96 -13.38 20.89
C LEU A 326 18.45 -12.18 21.72
N GLY A 327 19.76 -12.05 21.92
CA GLY A 327 20.35 -10.90 22.62
C GLY A 327 20.09 -9.57 21.92
N VAL A 328 20.06 -9.52 20.59
CA VAL A 328 19.72 -8.30 19.83
C VAL A 328 18.22 -8.01 19.88
N ILE A 329 17.36 -9.03 19.72
CA ILE A 329 15.90 -8.85 19.69
C ILE A 329 15.36 -8.34 21.03
N THR A 330 15.86 -8.91 22.13
CA THR A 330 15.49 -8.50 23.49
C THR A 330 15.96 -7.07 23.80
N LYS A 331 17.21 -6.71 23.46
CA LYS A 331 17.73 -5.34 23.64
C LYS A 331 16.98 -4.28 22.84
N THR A 332 16.40 -4.66 21.69
CA THR A 332 15.66 -3.74 20.82
C THR A 332 14.17 -3.65 21.14
N GLY A 333 13.65 -4.50 22.03
CA GLY A 333 12.24 -4.49 22.44
C GLY A 333 11.29 -5.06 21.39
N TYR A 334 11.77 -5.95 20.52
CA TYR A 334 10.96 -6.53 19.44
C TYR A 334 10.48 -7.97 19.72
N ALA A 335 10.56 -8.44 20.96
CA ALA A 335 10.14 -9.80 21.32
C ALA A 335 8.63 -10.02 21.07
N GLY A 336 7.76 -9.10 21.53
CA GLY A 336 6.33 -9.14 21.25
C GLY A 336 6.01 -9.24 19.76
N TYR A 337 6.74 -8.52 18.92
CA TYR A 337 6.55 -8.57 17.48
C TYR A 337 6.83 -9.97 16.88
N PHE A 338 7.96 -10.59 17.24
CA PHE A 338 8.27 -11.96 16.81
C PHE A 338 7.22 -12.96 17.30
N LEU A 339 6.72 -12.79 18.53
CA LEU A 339 5.69 -13.65 19.10
C LEU A 339 4.36 -13.52 18.35
N ILE A 340 3.94 -12.29 18.04
CA ILE A 340 2.71 -12.04 17.27
C ILE A 340 2.82 -12.71 15.90
N VAL A 341 3.94 -12.51 15.21
CA VAL A 341 4.18 -13.11 13.88
C VAL A 341 4.18 -14.63 13.93
N ALA A 342 4.91 -15.22 14.88
CA ALA A 342 4.94 -16.67 15.06
C ALA A 342 3.54 -17.22 15.36
N ASP A 343 2.72 -16.49 16.12
CA ASP A 343 1.42 -16.93 16.57
C ASP A 343 0.38 -17.06 15.46
N PHE A 344 0.22 -16.05 14.60
CA PHE A 344 -0.76 -16.16 13.52
C PHE A 344 -0.26 -17.06 12.38
N ILE A 345 1.07 -17.19 12.17
CA ILE A 345 1.62 -18.20 11.26
C ILE A 345 1.31 -19.61 11.78
N ARG A 346 1.50 -19.85 13.09
CA ARG A 346 1.14 -21.13 13.71
C ARG A 346 -0.35 -21.42 13.54
N ALA A 347 -1.20 -20.45 13.85
CA ALA A 347 -2.66 -20.59 13.70
C ALA A 347 -3.07 -20.87 12.24
N ALA A 348 -2.46 -20.17 11.27
CA ALA A 348 -2.70 -20.42 9.85
C ALA A 348 -2.35 -21.88 9.47
N ARG A 349 -1.20 -22.39 9.91
CA ARG A 349 -0.80 -23.78 9.66
C ARG A 349 -1.73 -24.79 10.35
N GLU A 350 -2.16 -24.54 11.59
CA GLU A 350 -3.12 -25.37 12.33
C GLU A 350 -4.50 -25.42 11.63
N LEU A 351 -4.92 -24.34 10.99
CA LEU A 351 -6.13 -24.25 10.16
C LEU A 351 -5.95 -24.81 8.73
N GLY A 352 -4.78 -25.36 8.43
CA GLY A 352 -4.44 -25.90 7.10
C GLY A 352 -4.30 -24.84 6.02
N ILE A 353 -4.04 -23.58 6.38
CA ILE A 353 -3.81 -22.47 5.44
C ILE A 353 -2.32 -22.47 5.05
N PRO A 354 -1.99 -22.57 3.75
CA PRO A 354 -0.61 -22.50 3.27
C PRO A 354 0.06 -21.17 3.62
N VAL A 355 1.29 -21.27 4.12
CA VAL A 355 2.18 -20.13 4.40
C VAL A 355 3.46 -20.31 3.59
N GLY A 356 3.96 -19.22 3.00
CA GLY A 356 5.20 -19.22 2.25
C GLY A 356 6.43 -19.45 3.15
N PRO A 357 7.59 -19.79 2.55
CA PRO A 357 8.82 -20.10 3.27
C PRO A 357 9.50 -18.88 3.93
N GLY A 358 8.92 -17.69 3.77
CA GLY A 358 9.42 -16.40 4.23
C GLY A 358 9.65 -15.43 3.07
N ARG A 359 9.67 -14.13 3.35
CA ARG A 359 9.93 -13.08 2.37
C ARG A 359 10.90 -12.03 2.92
N GLY A 360 11.63 -11.41 2.00
CA GLY A 360 12.48 -10.26 2.34
C GLY A 360 13.71 -10.70 3.13
N SER A 361 14.14 -9.87 4.07
CA SER A 361 15.28 -10.19 4.92
C SER A 361 14.95 -11.10 6.11
N ALA A 362 13.67 -11.34 6.43
CA ALA A 362 13.28 -12.17 7.57
C ALA A 362 13.86 -13.60 7.52
N ALA A 363 14.09 -14.14 6.31
CA ALA A 363 14.75 -15.43 6.10
C ALA A 363 16.22 -15.48 6.57
N GLY A 364 16.84 -14.34 6.89
CA GLY A 364 18.18 -14.27 7.46
C GLY A 364 18.26 -14.50 8.97
N SER A 365 17.13 -14.64 9.67
CA SER A 365 17.08 -14.85 11.13
C SER A 365 16.92 -16.33 11.49
N ILE A 366 17.82 -16.84 12.33
CA ILE A 366 17.71 -18.19 12.90
C ILE A 366 16.57 -18.27 13.92
N VAL A 367 16.26 -17.17 14.61
CA VAL A 367 15.09 -17.06 15.50
C VAL A 367 13.80 -17.21 14.69
N ALA A 368 13.68 -16.50 13.56
CA ALA A 368 12.52 -16.64 12.68
C ALA A 368 12.37 -18.07 12.13
N TYR A 369 13.48 -18.71 11.75
CA TYR A 369 13.47 -20.10 11.29
C TYR A 369 13.07 -21.10 12.39
N SER A 370 13.53 -20.87 13.62
CA SER A 370 13.23 -21.70 14.79
C SER A 370 11.75 -21.61 15.18
N LEU A 371 11.17 -20.41 15.10
CA LEU A 371 9.74 -20.16 15.38
C LEU A 371 8.80 -20.56 14.24
N ARG A 372 9.29 -21.18 13.16
CA ARG A 372 8.53 -21.51 11.93
C ARG A 372 7.93 -20.27 11.24
N ILE A 373 8.48 -19.07 11.49
CA ILE A 373 8.14 -17.85 10.74
C ILE A 373 8.68 -17.98 9.32
N THR A 374 9.90 -18.52 9.18
CA THR A 374 10.50 -18.91 7.90
C THR A 374 10.77 -20.42 7.85
N ASP A 375 10.83 -20.96 6.64
CA ASP A 375 11.19 -22.37 6.39
C ASP A 375 12.56 -22.53 5.71
N VAL A 376 13.28 -21.42 5.49
CA VAL A 376 14.64 -21.41 4.94
C VAL A 376 15.66 -21.38 6.07
N CYS A 377 16.55 -22.36 6.11
CA CYS A 377 17.68 -22.38 7.05
C CYS A 377 18.71 -21.29 6.68
N PRO A 378 18.92 -20.26 7.52
CA PRO A 378 19.80 -19.14 7.18
C PRO A 378 21.28 -19.56 7.07
N LEU A 379 21.74 -20.47 7.93
CA LEU A 379 23.13 -20.94 7.92
C LEU A 379 23.46 -21.73 6.65
N LYS A 380 22.54 -22.58 6.17
CA LYS A 380 22.73 -23.38 4.96
C LYS A 380 23.01 -22.53 3.72
N PHE A 381 22.41 -21.34 3.65
CA PHE A 381 22.51 -20.45 2.49
C PHE A 381 23.32 -19.17 2.76
N ASP A 382 24.07 -19.11 3.87
CA ASP A 382 24.82 -17.91 4.30
C ASP A 382 23.97 -16.62 4.26
N LEU A 383 22.82 -16.66 4.94
CA LEU A 383 21.92 -15.52 5.08
C LEU A 383 22.23 -14.73 6.36
N LEU A 384 22.22 -13.40 6.25
CA LEU A 384 22.72 -12.50 7.30
C LEU A 384 21.58 -11.92 8.14
N PHE A 385 21.72 -11.98 9.46
CA PHE A 385 20.75 -11.42 10.41
C PHE A 385 20.81 -9.90 10.45
N GLU A 386 22.00 -9.30 10.36
CA GLU A 386 22.21 -7.84 10.40
C GLU A 386 21.55 -7.14 9.21
N ARG A 387 21.31 -7.87 8.12
CA ARG A 387 20.56 -7.39 6.97
C ARG A 387 19.06 -7.31 7.26
N PHE A 388 18.56 -8.10 8.20
CA PHE A 388 17.18 -8.06 8.71
C PHE A 388 17.05 -7.06 9.85
N LEU A 389 17.79 -7.26 10.94
CA LEU A 389 17.76 -6.42 12.13
C LEU A 389 19.18 -5.99 12.48
N ASN A 390 19.43 -4.69 12.35
CA ASN A 390 20.75 -4.10 12.59
C ASN A 390 20.82 -3.52 14.02
N PRO A 391 21.70 -4.03 14.91
CA PRO A 391 21.81 -3.55 16.29
C PRO A 391 22.33 -2.10 16.40
N GLU A 392 23.12 -1.62 15.43
CA GLU A 392 23.65 -0.25 15.42
C GLU A 392 22.61 0.78 14.93
N ARG A 393 21.50 0.30 14.33
CA ARG A 393 20.42 1.16 13.84
C ARG A 393 19.07 0.52 14.09
N ILE A 394 18.46 0.92 15.20
CA ILE A 394 17.12 0.46 15.60
C ILE A 394 16.08 1.00 14.62
N SER A 395 15.71 0.18 13.64
CA SER A 395 14.53 0.35 12.81
C SER A 395 13.57 -0.82 13.05
N MET A 396 12.28 -0.56 12.92
CA MET A 396 11.27 -1.61 13.08
C MET A 396 11.49 -2.70 12.02
N PRO A 397 11.58 -3.99 12.40
CA PRO A 397 11.71 -5.09 11.46
C PRO A 397 10.41 -5.31 10.68
N ASP A 398 10.50 -5.45 9.36
CA ASP A 398 9.37 -5.71 8.47
C ASP A 398 9.38 -7.21 8.09
N ILE A 399 8.39 -7.96 8.54
CA ILE A 399 8.23 -9.39 8.25
C ILE A 399 7.00 -9.55 7.37
N ASP A 400 7.23 -9.55 6.06
CA ASP A 400 6.19 -9.82 5.08
C ASP A 400 5.93 -11.31 4.96
N ILE A 401 4.66 -11.70 4.87
CA ILE A 401 4.25 -13.11 4.90
C ILE A 401 3.31 -13.39 3.74
N ASP A 402 3.64 -14.45 3.00
CA ASP A 402 2.83 -14.94 1.90
C ASP A 402 1.85 -16.00 2.43
N PHE A 403 0.56 -15.78 2.23
CA PHE A 403 -0.53 -16.73 2.48
C PHE A 403 -1.17 -17.18 1.16
N CYS A 404 -1.94 -18.27 1.19
CA CYS A 404 -2.81 -18.57 0.05
C CYS A 404 -3.84 -17.45 -0.16
N TYR A 405 -4.12 -17.10 -1.43
CA TYR A 405 -4.96 -15.95 -1.73
C TYR A 405 -6.43 -16.18 -1.32
N GLU A 406 -6.91 -17.43 -1.34
CA GLU A 406 -8.31 -17.79 -1.06
C GLU A 406 -8.67 -17.66 0.42
N ARG A 407 -7.75 -18.00 1.33
CA ARG A 407 -8.04 -18.16 2.77
C ARG A 407 -7.31 -17.17 3.67
N ARG A 408 -6.57 -16.19 3.11
CA ARG A 408 -5.91 -15.14 3.91
C ARG A 408 -6.86 -14.37 4.83
N GLY A 409 -8.13 -14.22 4.45
CA GLY A 409 -9.15 -13.53 5.25
C GLY A 409 -9.40 -14.20 6.60
N GLU A 410 -9.27 -15.54 6.67
CA GLU A 410 -9.40 -16.30 7.92
C GLU A 410 -8.28 -15.96 8.90
N VAL A 411 -7.05 -15.73 8.40
CA VAL A 411 -5.90 -15.33 9.24
C VAL A 411 -6.09 -13.91 9.78
N ILE A 412 -6.58 -12.99 8.93
CA ILE A 412 -6.91 -11.63 9.37
C ILE A 412 -7.97 -11.67 10.48
N GLU A 413 -9.01 -12.49 10.31
CA GLU A 413 -10.07 -12.61 11.32
C GLU A 413 -9.55 -13.25 12.62
N TYR A 414 -8.64 -14.24 12.55
CA TYR A 414 -7.96 -14.77 13.74
C TYR A 414 -7.21 -13.67 14.51
N VAL A 415 -6.46 -12.82 13.80
CA VAL A 415 -5.73 -11.69 14.39
C VAL A 415 -6.71 -10.69 15.02
N ARG A 416 -7.82 -10.36 14.35
CA ARG A 416 -8.87 -9.49 14.90
C ARG A 416 -9.50 -10.05 16.16
N GLN A 417 -9.78 -11.35 16.20
CA GLN A 417 -10.37 -12.01 17.38
C GLN A 417 -9.39 -12.04 18.56
N LYS A 418 -8.10 -12.25 18.30
CA LYS A 418 -7.09 -12.40 19.34
C LYS A 418 -6.59 -11.08 19.92
N TYR A 419 -6.34 -10.09 19.08
CA TYR A 419 -5.75 -8.80 19.48
C TYR A 419 -6.77 -7.67 19.63
N GLY A 420 -8.04 -7.93 19.30
CA GLY A 420 -9.15 -6.99 19.39
C GLY A 420 -9.55 -6.44 18.02
N ARG A 421 -10.86 -6.45 17.74
CA ARG A 421 -11.42 -5.99 16.46
C ARG A 421 -11.13 -4.52 16.18
N ASP A 422 -11.03 -3.70 17.22
CA ASP A 422 -10.76 -2.26 17.11
C ASP A 422 -9.26 -1.93 17.05
N SER A 423 -8.41 -2.88 17.46
CA SER A 423 -6.94 -2.75 17.44
C SER A 423 -6.32 -3.16 16.11
N VAL A 424 -7.10 -3.81 15.24
CA VAL A 424 -6.65 -4.40 13.98
C VAL A 424 -7.46 -3.83 12.83
N GLY A 425 -6.77 -3.30 11.82
CA GLY A 425 -7.39 -2.64 10.68
C GLY A 425 -6.54 -2.78 9.43
N GLN A 426 -7.14 -2.53 8.28
CA GLN A 426 -6.41 -2.54 7.01
C GLN A 426 -5.85 -1.16 6.67
N ILE A 427 -4.89 -1.11 5.75
CA ILE A 427 -4.29 0.15 5.29
C ILE A 427 -5.12 0.72 4.12
N ILE A 428 -5.38 2.03 4.10
CA ILE A 428 -6.02 2.66 2.93
C ILE A 428 -5.06 2.73 1.75
N THR A 429 -5.63 2.65 0.56
CA THR A 429 -4.94 3.01 -0.68
C THR A 429 -5.72 4.10 -1.39
N PHE A 430 -5.01 5.02 -2.02
CA PHE A 430 -5.64 6.04 -2.87
C PHE A 430 -5.38 5.69 -4.33
N GLY A 431 -6.46 5.41 -5.06
CA GLY A 431 -6.40 5.25 -6.50
C GLY A 431 -6.28 6.63 -7.15
N THR A 432 -5.18 6.91 -7.84
CA THR A 432 -4.98 8.18 -8.55
C THR A 432 -5.44 8.12 -10.00
N LEU A 433 -5.78 9.28 -10.58
CA LEU A 433 -6.07 9.45 -12.00
C LEU A 433 -4.78 9.34 -12.82
N LYS A 434 -4.34 8.11 -13.08
CA LYS A 434 -3.21 7.85 -13.99
C LYS A 434 -3.55 8.27 -15.41
N SER A 435 -2.54 8.55 -16.24
CA SER A 435 -2.66 9.12 -17.60
C SER A 435 -3.80 8.53 -18.44
N ARG A 436 -3.86 7.20 -18.58
CA ARG A 436 -4.93 6.54 -19.35
C ARG A 436 -6.31 6.66 -18.69
N ALA A 437 -6.39 6.62 -17.36
CA ALA A 437 -7.65 6.75 -16.63
C ALA A 437 -8.18 8.20 -16.71
N ALA A 438 -7.30 9.19 -16.53
CA ALA A 438 -7.64 10.60 -16.68
C ALA A 438 -8.23 10.91 -18.06
N VAL A 439 -7.60 10.46 -19.15
CA VAL A 439 -8.12 10.64 -20.52
C VAL A 439 -9.49 9.98 -20.70
N LYS A 440 -9.72 8.80 -20.12
CA LYS A 440 -11.02 8.12 -20.22
C LYS A 440 -12.11 8.83 -19.43
N ASP A 441 -11.82 9.24 -18.20
CA ASP A 441 -12.81 9.86 -17.32
C ASP A 441 -13.18 11.26 -17.82
N VAL A 442 -12.19 12.08 -18.21
CA VAL A 442 -12.43 13.40 -18.83
C VAL A 442 -13.14 13.23 -20.16
N GLY A 443 -12.71 12.27 -20.99
CA GLY A 443 -13.37 11.99 -22.27
C GLY A 443 -14.84 11.64 -22.10
N ARG A 444 -15.17 10.79 -21.11
CA ARG A 444 -16.55 10.46 -20.78
C ARG A 444 -17.35 11.69 -20.35
N ALA A 445 -16.81 12.53 -19.46
CA ALA A 445 -17.49 13.75 -19.00
C ALA A 445 -17.76 14.73 -20.15
N LEU A 446 -16.82 14.83 -21.11
CA LEU A 446 -16.92 15.65 -22.32
C LEU A 446 -17.69 14.97 -23.48
N GLY A 447 -18.32 13.81 -23.25
CA GLY A 447 -19.16 13.13 -24.25
C GLY A 447 -18.41 12.39 -25.38
N PHE A 448 -17.13 12.04 -25.19
CA PHE A 448 -16.44 11.09 -26.08
C PHE A 448 -16.97 9.67 -25.90
N THR A 449 -17.00 8.92 -26.99
CA THR A 449 -17.35 7.50 -26.93
C THR A 449 -16.23 6.68 -26.29
N PRO A 450 -16.55 5.51 -25.67
CA PRO A 450 -15.53 4.60 -25.14
C PRO A 450 -14.50 4.16 -26.20
N GLY A 451 -14.93 4.02 -27.46
CA GLY A 451 -14.04 3.64 -28.56
C GLY A 451 -12.99 4.71 -28.90
N GLU A 452 -13.38 5.98 -28.92
CA GLU A 452 -12.46 7.11 -29.16
C GLU A 452 -11.40 7.20 -28.05
N THR A 453 -11.83 7.15 -26.79
CA THR A 453 -10.91 7.22 -25.64
C THR A 453 -10.02 5.97 -25.52
N ASP A 454 -10.52 4.79 -25.85
CA ASP A 454 -9.71 3.56 -25.91
C ASP A 454 -8.65 3.61 -27.01
N ALA A 455 -8.99 4.16 -28.18
CA ALA A 455 -8.02 4.34 -29.26
C ALA A 455 -6.89 5.28 -28.84
N LEU A 456 -7.23 6.43 -28.24
CA LEU A 456 -6.25 7.41 -27.76
C LEU A 456 -5.37 6.85 -26.63
N THR A 457 -5.96 6.17 -25.65
CA THR A 457 -5.20 5.63 -24.51
C THR A 457 -4.27 4.48 -24.87
N LYS A 458 -4.55 3.72 -25.93
CA LYS A 458 -3.63 2.69 -26.45
C LYS A 458 -2.33 3.29 -26.98
N LEU A 459 -2.36 4.54 -27.46
CA LEU A 459 -1.17 5.26 -27.94
C LEU A 459 -0.25 5.71 -26.80
N ILE A 460 -0.79 5.90 -25.58
CA ILE A 460 -0.01 6.31 -24.41
C ILE A 460 0.72 5.10 -23.84
N PRO A 461 2.07 5.04 -23.87
CA PRO A 461 2.82 3.92 -23.29
C PRO A 461 2.57 3.77 -21.79
N ASN A 462 2.30 2.54 -21.34
CA ASN A 462 2.04 2.22 -19.94
C ASN A 462 2.69 0.88 -19.56
N LEU A 463 4.02 0.87 -19.57
CA LEU A 463 4.82 -0.28 -19.13
C LEU A 463 5.29 -0.08 -17.68
N PRO A 464 5.49 -1.14 -16.88
CA PRO A 464 5.86 -1.05 -15.45
C PRO A 464 7.10 -0.21 -15.13
N ASN A 465 7.97 0.04 -16.13
CA ASN A 465 9.17 0.88 -16.00
C ASN A 465 9.23 2.02 -17.05
N TYR A 466 8.16 2.19 -17.83
CA TYR A 466 8.05 3.21 -18.87
C TYR A 466 6.57 3.58 -19.06
N SER A 467 6.09 4.45 -18.18
CA SER A 467 4.82 5.14 -18.30
C SER A 467 5.09 6.61 -18.60
N LEU A 468 4.45 7.15 -19.63
CA LEU A 468 4.54 8.58 -19.92
C LEU A 468 3.39 9.32 -19.24
N THR A 469 3.68 10.49 -18.68
CA THR A 469 2.63 11.46 -18.33
C THR A 469 1.90 11.92 -19.59
N ILE A 470 0.69 12.49 -19.47
CA ILE A 470 -0.06 12.96 -20.64
C ILE A 470 0.73 14.04 -21.39
N LYS A 471 1.36 14.96 -20.65
CA LYS A 471 2.24 15.99 -21.22
C LYS A 471 3.39 15.38 -22.03
N GLU A 472 4.09 14.40 -21.47
CA GLU A 472 5.14 13.70 -22.19
C GLU A 472 4.62 12.90 -23.39
N ALA A 473 3.41 12.35 -23.32
CA ALA A 473 2.80 11.65 -24.44
C ALA A 473 2.54 12.60 -25.62
N VAL A 474 2.03 13.81 -25.34
CA VAL A 474 1.89 14.89 -26.35
C VAL A 474 3.25 15.31 -26.91
N GLU A 475 4.29 15.36 -26.08
CA GLU A 475 5.63 15.77 -26.50
C GLU A 475 6.41 14.67 -27.25
N LYS A 476 6.20 13.38 -26.95
CA LYS A 476 7.05 12.27 -27.45
C LYS A 476 6.35 11.36 -28.46
N VAL A 477 5.01 11.29 -28.47
CA VAL A 477 4.25 10.42 -29.38
C VAL A 477 3.69 11.26 -30.54
N ASP A 478 4.19 11.03 -31.74
CA ASP A 478 3.85 11.86 -32.91
C ASP A 478 2.36 11.88 -33.24
N GLU A 479 1.67 10.74 -33.08
CA GLU A 479 0.23 10.62 -33.34
C GLU A 479 -0.61 11.46 -32.38
N ILE A 480 -0.30 11.40 -31.08
CA ILE A 480 -0.96 12.21 -30.04
C ILE A 480 -0.66 13.69 -30.29
N ARG A 481 0.60 14.04 -30.61
CA ARG A 481 1.00 15.42 -30.93
C ARG A 481 0.23 15.99 -32.12
N GLN A 482 -0.03 15.16 -33.14
CA GLN A 482 -0.80 15.57 -34.31
C GLN A 482 -2.27 15.82 -33.96
N LEU A 483 -2.91 14.93 -33.19
CA LEU A 483 -4.28 15.11 -32.72
C LEU A 483 -4.42 16.39 -31.89
N TYR A 484 -3.51 16.60 -30.94
CA TYR A 484 -3.47 17.80 -30.11
C TYR A 484 -3.34 19.12 -30.92
N LYS A 485 -2.54 19.11 -32.00
CA LYS A 485 -2.35 20.31 -32.83
C LYS A 485 -3.48 20.55 -33.84
N LYS A 486 -4.05 19.50 -34.43
CA LYS A 486 -5.00 19.61 -35.55
C LYS A 486 -6.45 19.69 -35.09
N GLU A 487 -6.81 19.07 -33.97
CA GLU A 487 -8.20 18.91 -33.55
C GLU A 487 -8.44 19.56 -32.19
N GLU A 488 -9.23 20.64 -32.17
CA GLU A 488 -9.54 21.41 -30.96
C GLU A 488 -10.22 20.56 -29.88
N ARG A 489 -11.11 19.65 -30.28
CA ARG A 489 -11.81 18.74 -29.36
C ARG A 489 -10.83 17.84 -28.57
N TYR A 490 -9.80 17.31 -29.24
CA TYR A 490 -8.77 16.49 -28.60
C TYR A 490 -7.78 17.31 -27.78
N ARG A 491 -7.51 18.55 -28.19
CA ARG A 491 -6.72 19.50 -27.39
C ARG A 491 -7.41 19.77 -26.04
N ASN A 492 -8.69 20.12 -26.08
CA ASN A 492 -9.50 20.38 -24.89
C ASN A 492 -9.49 19.18 -23.92
N LEU A 493 -9.74 17.98 -24.47
CA LEU A 493 -9.66 16.73 -23.70
C LEU A 493 -8.30 16.54 -23.00
N LEU A 494 -7.21 16.74 -23.74
CA LEU A 494 -5.85 16.49 -23.24
C LEU A 494 -5.41 17.55 -22.23
N ASP A 495 -5.79 18.81 -22.40
CA ASP A 495 -5.46 19.91 -21.47
C ASP A 495 -6.10 19.68 -20.10
N HIS A 496 -7.41 19.40 -20.05
CA HIS A 496 -8.09 19.07 -18.80
C HIS A 496 -7.59 17.75 -18.20
N ALA A 497 -7.29 16.74 -19.04
CA ALA A 497 -6.73 15.50 -18.54
C ALA A 497 -5.33 15.69 -17.94
N MET A 498 -4.50 16.59 -18.46
CA MET A 498 -3.22 16.98 -17.85
C MET A 498 -3.41 17.68 -16.51
N ALA A 499 -4.40 18.58 -16.41
CA ALA A 499 -4.70 19.28 -15.15
C ALA A 499 -5.12 18.30 -14.04
N LEU A 500 -5.95 17.32 -14.38
CA LEU A 500 -6.49 16.32 -13.44
C LEU A 500 -5.59 15.09 -13.23
N GLU A 501 -4.52 14.92 -14.02
CA GLU A 501 -3.60 13.79 -13.91
C GLU A 501 -2.96 13.74 -12.51
N GLY A 502 -2.97 12.57 -11.89
CA GLY A 502 -2.35 12.34 -10.58
C GLY A 502 -3.23 12.65 -9.37
N LEU A 503 -4.38 13.32 -9.53
CA LEU A 503 -5.30 13.58 -8.42
C LEU A 503 -5.86 12.28 -7.82
N SER A 504 -6.14 12.30 -6.52
CA SER A 504 -6.77 11.19 -5.81
C SER A 504 -8.24 11.03 -6.20
N ARG A 505 -8.61 9.84 -6.70
CA ARG A 505 -9.94 9.53 -7.23
C ARG A 505 -10.83 8.84 -6.21
N HIS A 506 -10.32 7.80 -5.56
CA HIS A 506 -11.11 7.00 -4.62
C HIS A 506 -10.21 6.38 -3.56
N ALA A 507 -10.79 6.19 -2.38
CA ALA A 507 -10.22 5.35 -1.35
C ALA A 507 -10.50 3.87 -1.67
N GLY A 508 -9.49 3.04 -1.48
CA GLY A 508 -9.56 1.59 -1.54
C GLY A 508 -8.89 0.98 -0.32
N VAL A 509 -8.87 -0.35 -0.28
CA VAL A 509 -8.22 -1.10 0.80
C VAL A 509 -6.95 -1.73 0.27
N HIS A 510 -5.85 -1.62 1.00
CA HIS A 510 -4.60 -2.28 0.65
C HIS A 510 -4.82 -3.79 0.61
N ALA A 511 -4.45 -4.41 -0.50
CA ALA A 511 -4.75 -5.82 -0.75
C ALA A 511 -4.11 -6.76 0.27
N ALA A 512 -3.04 -6.34 0.95
CA ALA A 512 -2.29 -7.15 1.89
C ALA A 512 -2.04 -6.47 3.25
N GLY A 513 -2.24 -5.15 3.35
CA GLY A 513 -1.66 -4.36 4.43
C GLY A 513 -2.57 -4.36 5.64
N VAL A 514 -2.07 -4.87 6.76
CA VAL A 514 -2.75 -4.92 8.05
C VAL A 514 -1.93 -4.13 9.06
N VAL A 515 -2.62 -3.37 9.91
CA VAL A 515 -2.03 -2.64 11.04
C VAL A 515 -2.54 -3.27 12.32
N ILE A 516 -1.62 -3.48 13.27
CA ILE A 516 -1.95 -3.97 14.61
C ILE A 516 -1.44 -2.94 15.61
N ALA A 517 -2.36 -2.36 16.37
CA ALA A 517 -2.07 -1.39 17.42
C ALA A 517 -2.11 -2.06 18.82
N PRO A 518 -1.47 -1.44 19.84
CA PRO A 518 -1.55 -1.91 21.23
C PRO A 518 -2.95 -1.79 21.84
N GLY A 519 -3.82 -0.96 21.26
CA GLY A 519 -5.20 -0.73 21.66
C GLY A 519 -6.02 -0.24 20.45
N PRO A 520 -7.20 0.37 20.64
CA PRO A 520 -8.04 0.84 19.55
C PRO A 520 -7.27 1.76 18.59
N LEU A 521 -7.39 1.50 17.28
CA LEU A 521 -6.64 2.22 16.23
C LEU A 521 -6.88 3.73 16.26
N ASP A 522 -8.12 4.12 16.52
CA ASP A 522 -8.58 5.51 16.59
C ASP A 522 -8.03 6.29 17.80
N GLU A 523 -7.21 5.68 18.66
CA GLU A 523 -6.40 6.39 19.65
C GLU A 523 -5.05 6.87 19.10
N TYR A 524 -4.61 6.31 17.97
CA TYR A 524 -3.29 6.56 17.38
C TYR A 524 -3.37 7.20 16.01
N VAL A 525 -4.29 6.73 15.16
CA VAL A 525 -4.46 7.18 13.77
C VAL A 525 -5.94 7.27 13.40
N PRO A 526 -6.34 8.21 12.52
CA PRO A 526 -7.72 8.28 12.05
C PRO A 526 -8.08 7.02 11.26
N ILE A 527 -9.30 6.52 11.44
CA ILE A 527 -9.84 5.35 10.73
C ILE A 527 -11.11 5.70 9.95
N CYS A 528 -11.41 4.92 8.92
CA CYS A 528 -12.63 4.98 8.16
C CYS A 528 -13.15 3.56 7.88
N THR A 529 -14.32 3.47 7.26
CA THR A 529 -14.94 2.20 6.90
C THR A 529 -15.03 2.08 5.38
N GLN A 530 -14.72 0.90 4.84
CA GLN A 530 -14.86 0.61 3.41
C GLN A 530 -15.76 -0.62 3.19
N ALA A 531 -16.59 -0.56 2.15
CA ALA A 531 -17.42 -1.70 1.76
C ALA A 531 -16.54 -2.81 1.19
N SER A 532 -16.62 -4.02 1.76
CA SER A 532 -15.89 -5.18 1.25
C SER A 532 -16.60 -5.77 0.05
N LYS A 533 -16.05 -5.57 -1.16
CA LYS A 533 -16.45 -6.37 -2.34
C LYS A 533 -15.71 -7.71 -2.28
N GLY A 534 -16.24 -8.70 -1.56
CA GLY A 534 -15.59 -10.02 -1.55
C GLY A 534 -16.14 -11.10 -0.61
N SER A 535 -16.92 -10.79 0.42
CA SER A 535 -17.57 -11.83 1.24
C SER A 535 -18.99 -12.06 0.71
N GLY A 536 -19.28 -13.25 0.20
CA GLY A 536 -20.62 -13.68 -0.22
C GLY A 536 -21.63 -13.82 0.94
N SER A 537 -21.46 -13.07 2.03
CA SER A 537 -22.38 -12.97 3.15
C SER A 537 -23.36 -11.83 2.89
N ARG A 538 -24.66 -12.10 3.14
CA ARG A 538 -25.77 -11.15 2.96
C ARG A 538 -25.72 -9.91 3.87
N ASP A 539 -24.73 -9.82 4.74
CA ASP A 539 -24.36 -8.62 5.48
C ASP A 539 -22.99 -8.13 4.96
N GLU A 540 -22.99 -7.00 4.27
CA GLU A 540 -21.77 -6.28 3.89
C GLU A 540 -21.13 -5.68 5.15
N GLU A 541 -20.39 -6.49 5.93
CA GLU A 541 -19.58 -5.97 7.04
C GLU A 541 -18.53 -5.00 6.47
N ALA A 542 -18.70 -3.72 6.76
CA ALA A 542 -17.73 -2.70 6.41
C ALA A 542 -16.42 -2.96 7.18
N VAL A 543 -15.29 -2.94 6.47
CA VAL A 543 -13.99 -3.18 7.09
C VAL A 543 -13.42 -1.88 7.61
N VAL A 544 -12.77 -1.94 8.78
CA VAL A 544 -12.04 -0.82 9.37
C VAL A 544 -10.72 -0.64 8.63
N VAL A 545 -10.48 0.57 8.14
CA VAL A 545 -9.32 0.96 7.35
C VAL A 545 -8.70 2.21 7.96
N THR A 546 -7.38 2.32 8.03
CA THR A 546 -6.70 3.56 8.43
C THR A 546 -6.97 4.65 7.41
N GLN A 547 -7.07 5.91 7.80
CA GLN A 547 -7.14 7.02 6.84
C GLN A 547 -5.76 7.43 6.30
N TYR A 548 -4.69 6.95 6.94
CA TYR A 548 -3.31 7.12 6.50
C TYR A 548 -2.84 5.96 5.64
N ASP A 549 -2.20 6.30 4.52
CA ASP A 549 -1.57 5.34 3.64
C ASP A 549 -0.35 4.66 4.29
N MET A 550 0.24 3.71 3.57
CA MET A 550 1.40 2.95 4.07
C MET A 550 2.57 3.85 4.50
N ASN A 551 2.85 4.92 3.75
CA ASN A 551 3.99 5.79 4.03
C ASN A 551 3.74 6.64 5.29
N ALA A 552 2.54 7.20 5.41
CA ALA A 552 2.14 7.99 6.57
C ALA A 552 2.11 7.13 7.84
N LEU A 553 1.62 5.89 7.78
CA LEU A 553 1.61 4.96 8.91
C LEU A 553 3.03 4.59 9.39
N GLU A 554 3.95 4.31 8.47
CA GLU A 554 5.34 4.01 8.83
C GLU A 554 6.00 5.19 9.56
N LYS A 555 5.69 6.42 9.14
CA LYS A 555 6.17 7.63 9.79
C LYS A 555 5.47 7.90 11.12
N ALA A 556 4.19 7.55 11.25
CA ALA A 556 3.46 7.54 12.52
C ALA A 556 4.02 6.52 13.52
N GLY A 557 4.77 5.52 13.06
CA GLY A 557 5.37 4.48 13.89
C GLY A 557 4.41 3.32 14.18
N MET A 558 3.35 3.19 13.38
CA MET A 558 2.42 2.07 13.49
C MET A 558 3.06 0.80 12.94
N LEU A 559 2.80 -0.33 13.60
CA LEU A 559 3.25 -1.62 13.12
C LEU A 559 2.40 -2.06 11.92
N LYS A 560 3.04 -2.18 10.76
CA LYS A 560 2.44 -2.77 9.56
C LYS A 560 2.87 -4.21 9.40
N MET A 561 1.98 -5.02 8.84
CA MET A 561 2.25 -6.37 8.38
C MET A 561 1.58 -6.57 7.02
N ASP A 562 2.30 -7.10 6.05
CA ASP A 562 1.72 -7.45 4.76
C ASP A 562 1.36 -8.94 4.73
N PHE A 563 0.06 -9.21 4.61
CA PHE A 563 -0.55 -10.53 4.43
C PHE A 563 -0.82 -10.73 2.94
N LEU A 564 0.23 -11.08 2.20
CA LEU A 564 0.14 -11.20 0.74
C LEU A 564 -0.63 -12.46 0.37
N GLY A 565 -1.50 -12.35 -0.64
CA GLY A 565 -2.15 -13.51 -1.25
C GLY A 565 -1.32 -14.00 -2.43
N LEU A 566 -0.58 -15.10 -2.27
CA LEU A 566 0.22 -15.69 -3.33
C LEU A 566 -0.52 -16.86 -3.99
N THR A 567 -0.95 -16.68 -5.24
CA THR A 567 -1.64 -17.72 -6.02
C THR A 567 -0.86 -19.03 -6.08
N THR A 568 0.47 -18.95 -6.19
CA THR A 568 1.37 -20.12 -6.23
C THR A 568 1.24 -21.02 -5.01
N LEU A 569 1.06 -20.48 -3.80
CA LEU A 569 0.85 -21.30 -2.61
C LEU A 569 -0.47 -22.06 -2.67
N THR A 570 -1.48 -21.48 -3.32
CA THR A 570 -2.76 -22.14 -3.55
C THR A 570 -2.61 -23.26 -4.58
N ILE A 571 -1.85 -23.03 -5.65
CA ILE A 571 -1.54 -24.07 -6.65
C ILE A 571 -0.81 -25.24 -6.00
N ILE A 572 0.22 -24.99 -5.19
CA ILE A 572 0.95 -26.05 -4.47
C ILE A 572 -0.01 -26.82 -3.55
N HIS A 573 -0.83 -26.12 -2.77
CA HIS A 573 -1.80 -26.74 -1.87
C HIS A 573 -2.82 -27.61 -2.60
N ASP A 574 -3.46 -27.08 -3.65
CA ASP A 574 -4.45 -27.80 -4.45
C ASP A 574 -3.81 -29.02 -5.14
N THR A 575 -2.57 -28.89 -5.58
CA THR A 575 -1.79 -30.02 -6.14
C THR A 575 -1.60 -31.12 -5.09
N LEU A 576 -1.14 -30.77 -3.89
CA LEU A 576 -0.93 -31.74 -2.80
C LEU A 576 -2.25 -32.37 -2.33
N ALA A 577 -3.33 -31.60 -2.29
CA ALA A 577 -4.66 -32.09 -1.96
C ALA A 577 -5.16 -33.10 -3.00
N SER A 578 -4.99 -32.80 -4.30
CA SER A 578 -5.30 -33.71 -5.40
C SER A 578 -4.49 -35.02 -5.32
N ILE A 579 -3.18 -34.91 -5.08
CA ILE A 579 -2.30 -36.08 -4.91
C ILE A 579 -2.79 -36.92 -3.73
N ARG A 580 -2.99 -36.32 -2.55
CA ARG A 580 -3.46 -37.04 -1.35
C ARG A 580 -4.79 -37.74 -1.59
N ALA A 581 -5.73 -37.10 -2.28
CA ALA A 581 -7.02 -37.70 -2.61
C ALA A 581 -6.89 -38.94 -3.51
N ARG A 582 -5.91 -38.95 -4.43
CA ARG A 582 -5.71 -40.06 -5.37
C ARG A 582 -4.85 -41.19 -4.83
N THR A 583 -3.78 -40.88 -4.10
CA THR A 583 -2.76 -41.85 -3.68
C THR A 583 -2.80 -42.19 -2.18
N GLY A 584 -3.62 -41.49 -1.39
CA GLY A 584 -3.70 -41.62 0.07
C GLY A 584 -2.63 -40.84 0.84
N SER A 585 -1.56 -40.38 0.18
CA SER A 585 -0.47 -39.61 0.81
C SER A 585 0.14 -38.60 -0.16
N ALA A 586 0.51 -37.42 0.32
CA ALA A 586 1.20 -36.41 -0.47
C ALA A 586 2.65 -36.21 0.02
N PRO A 587 3.57 -35.81 -0.87
CA PRO A 587 4.95 -35.50 -0.48
C PRO A 587 4.99 -34.31 0.47
N ASP A 588 5.94 -34.34 1.41
CA ASP A 588 6.18 -33.24 2.34
C ASP A 588 7.14 -32.22 1.71
N MET A 589 6.61 -31.04 1.39
CA MET A 589 7.39 -29.97 0.77
C MET A 589 8.41 -29.34 1.74
N ASP A 590 8.24 -29.46 3.06
CA ASP A 590 9.16 -28.87 4.03
C ASP A 590 10.48 -29.63 4.15
N THR A 591 10.48 -30.92 3.78
CA THR A 591 11.63 -31.83 3.90
C THR A 591 12.23 -32.22 2.55
N LEU A 592 11.67 -31.69 1.46
CA LEU A 592 12.08 -32.02 0.10
C LEU A 592 13.51 -31.56 -0.19
N GLY A 593 14.32 -32.45 -0.78
CA GLY A 593 15.65 -32.11 -1.31
C GLY A 593 15.58 -31.09 -2.45
N LEU A 594 16.67 -30.37 -2.70
CA LEU A 594 16.75 -29.32 -3.74
C LEU A 594 17.71 -29.69 -4.88
N ASP A 595 18.03 -30.98 -5.03
CA ASP A 595 19.11 -31.51 -5.86
C ASP A 595 18.65 -32.48 -6.96
N ASP A 596 17.33 -32.68 -7.12
CA ASP A 596 16.75 -33.52 -8.16
C ASP A 596 17.16 -33.06 -9.57
N GLN A 597 18.01 -33.87 -10.20
CA GLN A 597 18.58 -33.58 -11.51
C GLN A 597 17.53 -33.60 -12.62
N ASP A 598 16.42 -34.31 -12.47
CA ASP A 598 15.40 -34.42 -13.50
C ASP A 598 14.59 -33.13 -13.63
N VAL A 599 14.33 -32.50 -12.49
CA VAL A 599 13.74 -31.16 -12.43
C VAL A 599 14.64 -30.16 -13.15
N TYR A 600 15.95 -30.18 -12.89
CA TYR A 600 16.89 -29.30 -13.59
C TYR A 600 17.00 -29.60 -15.08
N ARG A 601 16.93 -30.88 -15.48
CA ARG A 601 16.86 -31.28 -16.91
C ARG A 601 15.64 -30.70 -17.60
N MET A 602 14.49 -30.67 -16.93
CA MET A 602 13.27 -30.02 -17.43
C MET A 602 13.44 -28.50 -17.56
N LEU A 603 13.99 -27.85 -16.53
CA LEU A 603 14.18 -26.39 -16.50
C LEU A 603 15.14 -25.91 -17.60
N ARG A 604 16.29 -26.57 -17.76
CA ARG A 604 17.27 -26.23 -18.81
C ARG A 604 16.81 -26.58 -20.23
N ALA A 605 15.75 -27.38 -20.37
CA ALA A 605 15.07 -27.61 -21.64
C ALA A 605 14.06 -26.50 -21.97
N GLY A 606 13.79 -25.57 -21.04
CA GLY A 606 12.86 -24.46 -21.21
C GLY A 606 11.39 -24.82 -20.96
N LYS A 607 11.10 -25.93 -20.26
CA LYS A 607 9.73 -26.37 -19.95
C LYS A 607 9.17 -25.70 -18.69
N THR A 608 9.19 -24.37 -18.66
CA THR A 608 8.94 -23.54 -17.46
C THR A 608 7.52 -22.99 -17.34
N ALA A 609 6.59 -23.33 -18.22
CA ALA A 609 5.20 -22.89 -18.09
C ALA A 609 4.61 -23.31 -16.74
N GLY A 610 3.97 -22.37 -16.03
CA GLY A 610 3.47 -22.58 -14.66
C GLY A 610 4.54 -22.64 -13.55
N VAL A 611 5.84 -22.62 -13.87
CA VAL A 611 6.91 -22.58 -12.87
C VAL A 611 7.05 -21.15 -12.36
N PHE A 612 6.87 -20.98 -11.05
CA PHE A 612 6.88 -19.67 -10.42
C PHE A 612 8.19 -18.91 -10.68
N GLN A 613 8.09 -17.60 -10.95
CA GLN A 613 9.16 -16.67 -11.38
C GLN A 613 9.76 -16.92 -12.78
N PHE A 614 9.75 -18.15 -13.30
CA PHE A 614 10.50 -18.53 -14.51
C PHE A 614 9.64 -18.80 -15.75
N GLU A 615 8.34 -18.53 -15.69
CA GLU A 615 7.42 -18.73 -16.81
C GLU A 615 7.61 -17.75 -17.98
N SER A 616 8.18 -16.55 -17.72
CA SER A 616 8.41 -15.57 -18.79
C SER A 616 9.41 -16.09 -19.84
N SER A 617 9.33 -15.57 -21.07
CA SER A 617 10.29 -15.90 -22.13
C SER A 617 11.73 -15.62 -21.71
N ILE A 618 11.97 -14.46 -21.09
CA ILE A 618 13.30 -14.06 -20.58
C ILE A 618 13.77 -15.02 -19.49
N GLY A 619 12.90 -15.38 -18.54
CA GLY A 619 13.23 -16.35 -17.48
C GLY A 619 13.59 -17.72 -18.04
N THR A 620 12.79 -18.18 -19.01
CA THR A 620 13.01 -19.44 -19.72
C THR A 620 14.35 -19.46 -20.45
N GLU A 621 14.63 -18.40 -21.21
CA GLU A 621 15.89 -18.26 -21.94
C GLU A 621 17.11 -18.17 -21.00
N MET A 622 16.98 -17.49 -19.86
CA MET A 622 18.04 -17.42 -18.86
C MET A 622 18.40 -18.80 -18.30
N LEU A 623 17.41 -19.61 -17.89
CA LEU A 623 17.67 -20.96 -17.39
C LEU A 623 18.30 -21.87 -18.45
N ARG A 624 17.90 -21.74 -19.71
CA ARG A 624 18.51 -22.43 -20.85
C ARG A 624 19.95 -21.98 -21.09
N ALA A 625 20.20 -20.67 -21.11
CA ALA A 625 21.52 -20.09 -21.38
C ALA A 625 22.52 -20.38 -20.26
N MET A 626 22.06 -20.36 -19.01
CA MET A 626 22.84 -20.72 -17.83
C MET A 626 23.07 -22.24 -17.73
N ARG A 627 22.26 -23.06 -18.42
CA ARG A 627 22.18 -24.51 -18.20
C ARG A 627 21.98 -24.83 -16.73
N ALA A 628 20.92 -24.29 -16.12
CA ALA A 628 20.65 -24.45 -14.69
C ALA A 628 20.66 -25.93 -14.27
N ASP A 629 21.44 -26.26 -13.24
CA ASP A 629 21.68 -27.64 -12.76
C ASP A 629 21.77 -27.76 -11.22
N ARG A 630 21.63 -26.65 -10.50
CA ARG A 630 21.64 -26.58 -9.04
C ARG A 630 20.74 -25.47 -8.53
N PHE A 631 20.40 -25.53 -7.24
CA PHE A 631 19.47 -24.59 -6.63
C PHE A 631 19.99 -23.14 -6.65
N ASP A 632 21.29 -22.94 -6.42
CA ASP A 632 21.92 -21.61 -6.47
C ASP A 632 21.74 -20.89 -7.81
N ASP A 633 21.54 -21.62 -8.89
CA ASP A 633 21.29 -21.04 -10.21
C ASP A 633 19.90 -20.41 -10.29
N LEU A 634 18.89 -20.98 -9.62
CA LEU A 634 17.56 -20.40 -9.51
C LEU A 634 17.63 -19.11 -8.69
N VAL A 635 18.36 -19.14 -7.57
CA VAL A 635 18.61 -17.99 -6.70
C VAL A 635 19.32 -16.87 -7.46
N ALA A 636 20.34 -17.21 -8.25
CA ALA A 636 21.06 -16.23 -9.07
C ALA A 636 20.20 -15.71 -10.22
N SER A 637 19.39 -16.56 -10.86
CA SER A 637 18.50 -16.15 -11.95
C SER A 637 17.46 -15.13 -11.48
N ASN A 638 16.83 -15.36 -10.33
CA ASN A 638 15.91 -14.39 -9.73
C ASN A 638 16.57 -13.03 -9.43
N ALA A 639 17.86 -13.02 -9.06
CA ALA A 639 18.61 -11.79 -8.85
C ALA A 639 19.03 -11.09 -10.16
N LEU A 640 19.35 -11.86 -11.20
CA LEU A 640 19.92 -11.37 -12.47
C LEU A 640 18.88 -11.02 -13.54
N LEU A 641 17.62 -11.46 -13.41
CA LEU A 641 16.52 -11.19 -14.35
C LEU A 641 15.87 -9.82 -14.09
N ARG A 642 16.65 -8.75 -14.16
CA ARG A 642 16.19 -7.37 -13.89
C ARG A 642 16.74 -6.40 -14.95
N PRO A 643 16.04 -5.31 -15.29
CA PRO A 643 16.50 -4.38 -16.32
C PRO A 643 17.96 -3.94 -16.14
N GLY A 644 18.34 -3.48 -14.94
CA GLY A 644 19.72 -3.01 -14.69
C GLY A 644 20.82 -4.08 -14.79
N THR A 645 20.53 -5.35 -14.50
CA THR A 645 21.48 -6.47 -14.64
C THR A 645 21.51 -7.03 -16.06
N LEU A 646 20.41 -6.89 -16.79
CA LEU A 646 20.32 -7.23 -18.20
C LEU A 646 21.11 -6.23 -19.05
N ASP A 647 20.93 -4.93 -18.79
CA ASP A 647 21.60 -3.84 -19.50
C ASP A 647 23.12 -3.86 -19.30
N SER A 648 23.59 -4.20 -18.09
CA SER A 648 25.03 -4.29 -17.79
C SER A 648 25.70 -5.52 -18.38
N GLY A 649 24.94 -6.50 -18.88
CA GLY A 649 25.48 -7.76 -19.40
C GLY A 649 26.00 -8.72 -18.33
N MET A 650 25.82 -8.44 -17.03
CA MET A 650 26.30 -9.30 -15.94
C MET A 650 25.75 -10.74 -16.01
N HIS A 651 24.49 -10.89 -16.39
CA HIS A 651 23.87 -12.20 -16.61
C HIS A 651 24.64 -13.04 -17.66
N LYS A 652 25.20 -12.39 -18.70
CA LYS A 652 26.01 -13.07 -19.73
C LYS A 652 27.35 -13.53 -19.18
N VAL A 653 28.02 -12.68 -18.38
CA VAL A 653 29.30 -13.02 -17.73
C VAL A 653 29.11 -14.21 -16.80
N TYR A 654 28.05 -14.19 -15.98
CA TYR A 654 27.69 -15.30 -15.10
C TYR A 654 27.51 -16.60 -15.91
N CYS A 655 26.72 -16.57 -16.99
CA CYS A 655 26.47 -17.74 -17.83
C CYS A 655 27.75 -18.27 -18.51
N LYS A 656 28.62 -17.39 -19.03
CA LYS A 656 29.88 -17.78 -19.66
C LYS A 656 30.83 -18.44 -18.67
N ARG A 657 31.01 -17.83 -17.50
CA ARG A 657 31.87 -18.37 -16.43
C ARG A 657 31.37 -19.71 -15.92
N LYS A 658 30.07 -19.83 -15.70
CA LYS A 658 29.45 -21.10 -15.30
C LYS A 658 29.71 -22.21 -16.33
N LYS A 659 29.57 -21.90 -17.62
CA LYS A 659 29.80 -22.87 -18.72
C LYS A 659 31.27 -23.16 -19.00
N GLY A 660 32.20 -22.49 -18.30
CA GLY A 660 33.64 -22.60 -18.56
C GLY A 660 34.08 -21.93 -19.86
N GLU A 661 33.26 -21.06 -20.44
CA GLU A 661 33.57 -20.28 -21.66
C GLU A 661 34.46 -19.06 -21.33
N GLU A 662 34.48 -18.64 -20.06
CA GLU A 662 35.32 -17.58 -19.52
C GLU A 662 35.92 -18.05 -18.18
N PRO A 663 37.22 -17.82 -17.89
CA PRO A 663 37.82 -18.23 -16.63
C PRO A 663 37.23 -17.43 -15.46
N VAL A 664 36.98 -18.12 -14.34
CA VAL A 664 36.59 -17.47 -13.08
C VAL A 664 37.83 -16.81 -12.48
N SER A 665 37.75 -15.50 -12.23
CA SER A 665 38.81 -14.72 -11.57
C SER A 665 38.26 -13.97 -10.37
N TYR A 666 39.09 -13.87 -9.33
CA TYR A 666 38.82 -13.12 -8.11
C TYR A 666 39.85 -12.00 -7.98
N ALA A 667 39.42 -10.81 -7.53
CA ALA A 667 40.33 -9.68 -7.37
C ALA A 667 41.38 -9.94 -6.26
N LEU A 668 41.01 -10.73 -5.26
CA LEU A 668 41.85 -11.13 -4.12
C LEU A 668 41.49 -12.57 -3.72
N PRO A 669 42.46 -13.38 -3.23
CA PRO A 669 42.21 -14.75 -2.75
C PRO A 669 41.14 -14.82 -1.65
N GLU A 670 41.07 -13.80 -0.78
CA GLU A 670 40.10 -13.72 0.32
C GLU A 670 38.65 -13.60 -0.14
N LEU A 671 38.42 -13.29 -1.43
CA LEU A 671 37.09 -13.17 -2.01
C LEU A 671 36.57 -14.47 -2.61
N GLU A 672 37.42 -15.49 -2.74
CA GLU A 672 37.06 -16.76 -3.37
C GLU A 672 35.89 -17.42 -2.62
N GLU A 673 35.99 -17.55 -1.29
CA GLU A 673 34.94 -18.18 -0.46
C GLU A 673 33.58 -17.47 -0.60
N ILE A 674 33.58 -16.13 -0.71
CA ILE A 674 32.36 -15.32 -0.79
C ILE A 674 31.72 -15.38 -2.19
N LEU A 675 32.55 -15.42 -3.23
CA LEU A 675 32.12 -15.27 -4.63
C LEU A 675 32.12 -16.57 -5.43
N GLN A 676 32.63 -17.68 -4.88
CA GLN A 676 32.62 -18.99 -5.53
C GLN A 676 31.20 -19.42 -5.94
N PRO A 677 30.15 -19.30 -5.10
CA PRO A 677 28.79 -19.69 -5.50
C PRO A 677 28.27 -18.91 -6.72
N THR A 678 28.79 -17.71 -6.96
CA THR A 678 28.41 -16.82 -8.06
C THR A 678 29.49 -16.63 -9.12
N PHE A 679 30.47 -17.55 -9.19
CA PHE A 679 31.52 -17.56 -10.21
C PHE A 679 32.30 -16.23 -10.31
N GLY A 680 32.63 -15.64 -9.16
CA GLY A 680 33.40 -14.39 -9.10
C GLY A 680 32.59 -13.13 -9.42
N VAL A 681 31.27 -13.22 -9.60
CA VAL A 681 30.38 -12.08 -9.86
C VAL A 681 29.72 -11.65 -8.55
N ILE A 682 29.76 -10.36 -8.21
CA ILE A 682 29.04 -9.83 -7.05
C ILE A 682 27.57 -9.67 -7.44
N VAL A 683 26.69 -10.52 -6.89
CA VAL A 683 25.25 -10.55 -7.20
C VAL A 683 24.42 -10.08 -6.01
N TYR A 684 24.80 -10.49 -4.80
CA TYR A 684 23.99 -10.31 -3.60
C TYR A 684 24.50 -9.20 -2.69
N GLN A 685 23.57 -8.54 -2.00
CA GLN A 685 23.86 -7.52 -0.99
C GLN A 685 24.65 -8.11 0.18
N GLU A 686 24.34 -9.34 0.57
CA GLU A 686 25.04 -10.09 1.60
C GLU A 686 26.50 -10.36 1.22
N GLN A 687 26.80 -10.57 -0.06
CA GLN A 687 28.20 -10.71 -0.54
C GLN A 687 28.97 -9.39 -0.35
N LEU A 688 28.37 -8.25 -0.67
CA LEU A 688 28.98 -6.93 -0.41
C LEU A 688 29.28 -6.77 1.08
N MET A 689 28.34 -7.15 1.95
CA MET A 689 28.54 -7.06 3.40
C MET A 689 29.70 -7.95 3.87
N ARG A 690 29.77 -9.19 3.37
CA ARG A 690 30.88 -10.12 3.64
C ARG A 690 32.21 -9.61 3.12
N ILE A 691 32.26 -9.02 1.93
CA ILE A 691 33.46 -8.41 1.35
C ILE A 691 33.96 -7.29 2.27
N ALA A 692 33.06 -6.41 2.72
CA ALA A 692 33.42 -5.31 3.61
C ALA A 692 33.92 -5.82 4.97
N GLN A 693 33.25 -6.81 5.56
CA GLN A 693 33.69 -7.47 6.79
C GLN A 693 35.09 -8.10 6.64
N ARG A 694 35.30 -8.87 5.57
CA ARG A 694 36.52 -9.62 5.35
C ARG A 694 37.72 -8.71 5.09
N LEU A 695 37.58 -7.75 4.18
CA LEU A 695 38.67 -6.86 3.75
C LEU A 695 38.90 -5.69 4.70
N ALA A 696 37.84 -5.00 5.13
CA ALA A 696 37.96 -3.81 5.98
C ALA A 696 37.87 -4.11 7.48
N GLY A 697 37.44 -5.31 7.89
CA GLY A 697 37.34 -5.68 9.31
C GLY A 697 36.24 -4.95 10.06
N ILE A 698 35.26 -4.44 9.32
CA ILE A 698 34.08 -3.78 9.89
C ILE A 698 33.06 -4.83 10.36
N SER A 699 32.20 -4.45 11.31
CA SER A 699 31.10 -5.30 11.74
C SER A 699 30.10 -5.51 10.58
N LEU A 700 29.31 -6.58 10.62
CA LEU A 700 28.22 -6.76 9.63
C LEU A 700 27.15 -5.68 9.76
N ALA A 701 26.98 -5.11 10.96
CA ALA A 701 26.11 -3.97 11.22
C ALA A 701 26.60 -2.71 10.50
N GLU A 702 27.90 -2.37 10.62
CA GLU A 702 28.55 -1.29 9.84
C GLU A 702 28.44 -1.56 8.33
N ALA A 703 28.59 -2.81 7.90
CA ALA A 703 28.50 -3.20 6.49
C ALA A 703 27.08 -3.01 5.89
N ASP A 704 26.00 -3.22 6.66
CA ASP A 704 24.63 -2.90 6.20
C ASP A 704 24.44 -1.39 6.02
N VAL A 705 25.12 -0.54 6.80
CA VAL A 705 25.09 0.92 6.61
C VAL A 705 25.68 1.30 5.25
N LEU A 706 26.85 0.75 4.89
CA LEU A 706 27.45 0.93 3.57
C LEU A 706 26.50 0.48 2.46
N ARG A 707 25.91 -0.72 2.59
CA ARG A 707 24.94 -1.24 1.62
C ARG A 707 23.72 -0.31 1.46
N LYS A 708 23.18 0.25 2.55
CA LYS A 708 22.06 1.20 2.52
C LYS A 708 22.44 2.50 1.82
N ALA A 709 23.62 3.05 2.11
CA ALA A 709 24.13 4.26 1.48
C ALA A 709 24.18 4.08 -0.04
N VAL A 710 24.79 2.99 -0.48
CA VAL A 710 24.95 2.61 -1.89
C VAL A 710 23.61 2.34 -2.57
N GLY A 711 22.66 1.69 -1.87
CA GLY A 711 21.31 1.45 -2.38
C GLY A 711 20.45 2.72 -2.51
N LYS A 712 20.58 3.68 -1.58
CA LYS A 712 19.84 4.97 -1.61
C LYS A 712 20.47 6.01 -2.55
N LYS A 713 21.64 5.72 -3.14
CA LYS A 713 22.40 6.68 -3.96
C LYS A 713 22.72 7.98 -3.20
N ASP A 714 22.92 7.88 -1.88
CA ASP A 714 23.29 9.01 -1.04
C ASP A 714 24.78 9.33 -1.25
N ALA A 715 25.07 10.32 -2.08
CA ALA A 715 26.43 10.61 -2.52
C ALA A 715 27.39 10.96 -1.37
N GLU A 716 26.91 11.64 -0.33
CA GLU A 716 27.73 12.02 0.83
C GLU A 716 28.02 10.80 1.71
N LEU A 717 26.98 10.01 2.02
CA LEU A 717 27.13 8.82 2.85
C LEU A 717 27.95 7.73 2.14
N ILE A 718 27.77 7.57 0.83
CA ILE A 718 28.58 6.64 0.00
C ILE A 718 30.05 7.02 0.09
N ARG A 719 30.39 8.31 -0.10
CA ARG A 719 31.78 8.78 -0.04
C ARG A 719 32.40 8.54 1.33
N ALA A 720 31.65 8.81 2.40
CA ALA A 720 32.11 8.59 3.77
C ALA A 720 32.37 7.11 4.07
N GLU A 721 31.41 6.23 3.77
CA GLU A 721 31.51 4.80 4.09
C GLU A 721 32.49 4.05 3.17
N LEU A 722 32.53 4.38 1.87
CA LEU A 722 33.56 3.83 0.97
C LEU A 722 34.95 4.31 1.35
N GLY A 723 35.10 5.56 1.78
CA GLY A 723 36.37 6.07 2.30
C GLY A 723 36.87 5.24 3.48
N LYS A 724 35.99 4.95 4.46
CA LYS A 724 36.31 4.06 5.60
C LYS A 724 36.72 2.66 5.14
N PHE A 725 35.98 2.07 4.20
CA PHE A 725 36.30 0.76 3.62
C PHE A 725 37.70 0.73 3.01
N VAL A 726 38.04 1.73 2.20
CA VAL A 726 39.36 1.84 1.54
C VAL A 726 40.47 1.98 2.58
N THR A 727 40.34 2.94 3.51
CA THR A 727 41.36 3.19 4.53
C THR A 727 41.59 1.98 5.43
N LYS A 728 40.52 1.34 5.93
CA LYS A 728 40.64 0.15 6.79
C LYS A 728 41.22 -1.04 6.03
N SER A 729 40.84 -1.25 4.77
CA SER A 729 41.39 -2.35 3.96
C SER A 729 42.90 -2.16 3.69
N ILE A 730 43.33 -0.93 3.37
CA ILE A 730 44.76 -0.62 3.18
C ILE A 730 45.53 -0.83 4.50
N ALA A 731 44.98 -0.40 5.63
CA ALA A 731 45.59 -0.60 6.95
C ALA A 731 45.76 -2.09 7.31
N ARG A 732 44.95 -2.98 6.73
CA ARG A 732 45.06 -4.44 6.90
C ARG A 732 46.01 -5.11 5.91
N GLY A 733 46.70 -4.34 5.06
CA GLY A 733 47.77 -4.82 4.18
C GLY A 733 47.36 -5.08 2.73
N PHE A 734 46.14 -4.73 2.33
CA PHE A 734 45.70 -4.88 0.94
C PHE A 734 46.25 -3.77 0.04
N LYS A 735 46.60 -4.11 -1.21
CA LYS A 735 47.12 -3.15 -2.21
C LYS A 735 46.06 -2.10 -2.55
N LYS A 736 46.46 -0.83 -2.49
CA LYS A 736 45.58 0.33 -2.70
C LYS A 736 44.84 0.26 -4.03
N GLU A 737 45.54 -0.08 -5.11
CA GLU A 737 44.97 -0.09 -6.48
C GLU A 737 43.83 -1.11 -6.61
N VAL A 738 43.97 -2.27 -5.96
CA VAL A 738 42.96 -3.33 -5.99
C VAL A 738 41.74 -2.92 -5.17
N ILE A 739 41.95 -2.32 -3.99
CA ILE A 739 40.88 -1.85 -3.11
C ILE A 739 40.10 -0.69 -3.74
N GLU A 740 40.76 0.26 -4.39
CA GLU A 740 40.10 1.36 -5.09
C GLU A 740 39.25 0.85 -6.26
N THR A 741 39.76 -0.15 -7.00
CA THR A 741 38.99 -0.81 -8.06
C THR A 741 37.75 -1.52 -7.49
N LEU A 742 37.89 -2.23 -6.38
CA LEU A 742 36.77 -2.88 -5.69
C LEU A 742 35.75 -1.86 -5.15
N ALA A 743 36.21 -0.73 -4.60
CA ALA A 743 35.33 0.34 -4.13
C ALA A 743 34.48 0.91 -5.28
N GLY A 744 35.07 1.13 -6.45
CA GLY A 744 34.33 1.55 -7.65
C GLY A 744 33.31 0.50 -8.12
N GLN A 745 33.65 -0.79 -8.04
CA GLN A 745 32.69 -1.86 -8.31
C GLN A 745 31.52 -1.85 -7.30
N ILE A 746 31.80 -1.68 -6.01
CA ILE A 746 30.79 -1.58 -4.95
C ILE A 746 29.87 -0.36 -5.18
N GLU A 747 30.42 0.78 -5.57
CA GLU A 747 29.62 1.98 -5.86
C GLU A 747 28.64 1.73 -7.01
N THR A 748 29.11 1.11 -8.11
CA THR A 748 28.22 0.75 -9.23
C THR A 748 27.22 -0.35 -8.88
N PHE A 749 27.58 -1.26 -7.97
CA PHE A 749 26.74 -2.38 -7.50
C PHE A 749 25.43 -1.93 -6.86
N GLY A 750 25.38 -0.74 -6.24
CA GLY A 750 24.15 -0.20 -5.66
C GLY A 750 22.97 -0.11 -6.62
N ARG A 751 23.23 -0.08 -7.93
CA ARG A 751 22.19 -0.07 -8.96
C ARG A 751 21.53 -1.42 -9.18
N TYR A 752 22.19 -2.53 -8.87
CA TYR A 752 21.76 -3.85 -9.30
C TYR A 752 21.78 -4.95 -8.22
N GLY A 753 22.44 -4.74 -7.08
CA GLY A 753 22.53 -5.72 -6.01
C GLY A 753 21.18 -6.20 -5.46
N PHE A 754 21.07 -7.52 -5.25
CA PHE A 754 19.83 -8.16 -4.81
C PHE A 754 19.91 -8.74 -3.39
N ASN A 755 18.79 -8.82 -2.68
CA ASN A 755 18.72 -9.45 -1.36
C ASN A 755 18.70 -10.99 -1.52
N LYS A 756 19.76 -11.67 -1.06
CA LYS A 756 19.89 -13.13 -1.16
C LYS A 756 18.79 -13.84 -0.39
N SER A 757 18.49 -13.36 0.82
CA SER A 757 17.46 -13.95 1.70
C SER A 757 16.09 -14.01 1.02
N HIS A 758 15.70 -12.93 0.33
CA HIS A 758 14.47 -12.88 -0.47
C HIS A 758 14.55 -13.82 -1.68
N SER A 759 15.68 -13.82 -2.40
CA SER A 759 15.86 -14.66 -3.59
C SER A 759 15.79 -16.15 -3.26
N VAL A 760 16.43 -16.57 -2.16
CA VAL A 760 16.44 -17.97 -1.71
C VAL A 760 15.02 -18.42 -1.39
N ALA A 761 14.28 -17.65 -0.58
CA ALA A 761 12.94 -18.04 -0.16
C ALA A 761 11.97 -18.19 -1.35
N TYR A 762 12.02 -17.28 -2.32
CA TYR A 762 11.19 -17.39 -3.53
C TYR A 762 11.65 -18.52 -4.47
N SER A 763 12.96 -18.79 -4.52
CA SER A 763 13.49 -19.89 -5.32
C SER A 763 13.09 -21.27 -4.77
N VAL A 764 12.84 -21.40 -3.46
CA VAL A 764 12.26 -22.63 -2.87
C VAL A 764 10.87 -22.88 -3.47
N ILE A 765 10.01 -21.86 -3.55
CA ILE A 765 8.69 -21.99 -4.18
C ILE A 765 8.83 -22.34 -5.66
N SER A 766 9.74 -21.67 -6.39
CA SER A 766 10.02 -21.99 -7.80
C SER A 766 10.41 -23.45 -7.97
N TYR A 767 11.30 -23.96 -7.12
CA TYR A 767 11.72 -25.36 -7.15
C TYR A 767 10.56 -26.30 -6.82
N HIS A 768 9.75 -26.03 -5.80
CA HIS A 768 8.58 -26.84 -5.47
C HIS A 768 7.60 -26.92 -6.64
N THR A 769 7.31 -25.81 -7.32
CA THR A 769 6.44 -25.82 -8.50
C THR A 769 7.05 -26.63 -9.65
N ALA A 770 8.36 -26.51 -9.90
CA ALA A 770 9.04 -27.29 -10.93
C ALA A 770 9.06 -28.79 -10.61
N TRP A 771 9.28 -29.14 -9.35
CA TRP A 771 9.29 -30.51 -8.86
C TRP A 771 7.90 -31.16 -8.98
N LEU A 772 6.84 -30.46 -8.55
CA LEU A 772 5.46 -30.92 -8.70
C LEU A 772 5.05 -31.03 -10.17
N LYS A 773 5.45 -30.09 -11.02
CA LYS A 773 5.21 -30.15 -12.47
C LYS A 773 5.84 -31.40 -13.10
N TRP A 774 7.04 -31.79 -12.65
CA TRP A 774 7.75 -32.94 -13.21
C TRP A 774 7.20 -34.28 -12.70
N HIS A 775 7.03 -34.43 -11.38
CA HIS A 775 6.65 -35.70 -10.75
C HIS A 775 5.14 -35.94 -10.71
N TYR A 776 4.33 -34.88 -10.66
CA TYR A 776 2.86 -34.94 -10.60
C TYR A 776 2.22 -34.00 -11.64
N PRO A 777 2.52 -34.18 -12.94
CA PRO A 777 2.16 -33.23 -13.98
C PRO A 777 0.64 -33.02 -14.11
N ALA A 778 -0.17 -34.07 -13.99
CA ALA A 778 -1.62 -33.97 -14.12
C ALA A 778 -2.26 -33.16 -12.98
N ASP A 779 -1.86 -33.42 -11.73
CA ASP A 779 -2.34 -32.69 -10.55
C ASP A 779 -1.90 -31.23 -10.57
N PHE A 780 -0.63 -31.00 -10.90
CA PHE A 780 -0.08 -29.66 -10.99
C PHE A 780 -0.80 -28.83 -12.07
N MET A 781 -1.00 -29.39 -13.26
CA MET A 781 -1.69 -28.70 -14.35
C MET A 781 -3.17 -28.48 -14.04
N ALA A 782 -3.85 -29.40 -13.34
CA ALA A 782 -5.23 -29.21 -12.90
C ALA A 782 -5.33 -28.06 -11.87
N ALA A 783 -4.42 -27.98 -10.90
CA ALA A 783 -4.36 -26.89 -9.94
C ALA A 783 -4.04 -25.53 -10.62
N LEU A 784 -3.09 -25.52 -11.56
CA LEU A 784 -2.72 -24.34 -12.33
C LEU A 784 -3.88 -23.83 -13.21
N LEU A 785 -4.60 -24.71 -13.89
CA LEU A 785 -5.80 -24.35 -14.66
C LEU A 785 -6.89 -23.78 -13.74
N SER A 786 -7.06 -24.38 -12.56
CA SER A 786 -8.04 -23.93 -11.57
C SER A 786 -7.73 -22.54 -11.01
N SER A 787 -6.46 -22.19 -10.85
CA SER A 787 -6.06 -20.88 -10.36
C SER A 787 -6.31 -19.74 -11.36
N GLN A 788 -6.60 -20.07 -12.62
CA GLN A 788 -6.87 -19.12 -13.70
C GLN A 788 -8.35 -19.06 -14.08
N ILE A 789 -9.23 -19.67 -13.28
CA ILE A 789 -10.67 -19.55 -13.47
C ILE A 789 -11.06 -18.06 -13.43
N GLY A 790 -11.63 -17.58 -14.52
CA GLY A 790 -11.95 -16.16 -14.75
C GLY A 790 -11.07 -15.48 -15.80
N ASP A 791 -9.88 -16.01 -16.11
CA ASP A 791 -9.01 -15.57 -17.19
C ASP A 791 -9.00 -16.61 -18.33
N THR A 792 -9.81 -16.36 -19.35
CA THR A 792 -9.98 -17.31 -20.47
C THR A 792 -8.70 -17.47 -21.29
N ASP A 793 -7.91 -16.41 -21.45
CA ASP A 793 -6.70 -16.44 -22.29
C ASP A 793 -5.61 -17.28 -21.63
N SER A 794 -5.44 -17.11 -20.30
CA SER A 794 -4.54 -17.94 -19.50
C SER A 794 -4.98 -19.40 -19.45
N VAL A 795 -6.29 -19.68 -19.31
CA VAL A 795 -6.80 -21.06 -19.34
C VAL A 795 -6.48 -21.74 -20.68
N VAL A 796 -6.70 -21.06 -21.81
CA VAL A 796 -6.39 -21.61 -23.15
C VAL A 796 -4.89 -21.91 -23.30
N LYS A 797 -4.03 -20.99 -22.84
CA LYS A 797 -2.57 -21.18 -22.83
C LYS A 797 -2.17 -22.46 -22.09
N TYR A 798 -2.67 -22.66 -20.86
CA TYR A 798 -2.30 -23.83 -20.05
C TYR A 798 -2.92 -25.14 -20.53
N ILE A 799 -4.06 -25.11 -21.23
CA ILE A 799 -4.61 -26.31 -21.89
C ILE A 799 -3.66 -26.77 -23.00
N ASN A 800 -3.09 -25.85 -23.78
CA ASN A 800 -2.12 -26.21 -24.82
C ASN A 800 -0.85 -26.79 -24.21
N GLU A 801 -0.31 -26.19 -23.14
CA GLU A 801 0.83 -26.75 -22.41
C GLU A 801 0.53 -28.16 -21.88
N ALA A 802 -0.66 -28.39 -21.31
CA ALA A 802 -1.05 -29.73 -20.82
C ALA A 802 -1.02 -30.76 -21.96
N ARG A 803 -1.52 -30.39 -23.14
CA ARG A 803 -1.48 -31.25 -24.34
C ARG A 803 -0.05 -31.53 -24.80
N ASP A 804 0.82 -30.52 -24.80
CA ASP A 804 2.24 -30.67 -25.16
C ASP A 804 2.99 -31.57 -24.16
N MET A 805 2.53 -31.62 -22.91
CA MET A 805 3.00 -32.56 -21.87
C MET A 805 2.40 -33.97 -22.00
N GLY A 806 1.51 -34.21 -22.96
CA GLY A 806 0.83 -35.49 -23.17
C GLY A 806 -0.31 -35.75 -22.18
N ILE A 807 -0.91 -34.68 -21.64
CA ILE A 807 -2.06 -34.73 -20.73
C ILE A 807 -3.32 -34.35 -21.52
N GLU A 808 -4.33 -35.21 -21.49
CA GLU A 808 -5.59 -34.96 -22.18
C GLU A 808 -6.51 -34.11 -21.31
N VAL A 809 -7.00 -32.98 -21.84
CA VAL A 809 -8.00 -32.15 -21.17
C VAL A 809 -9.38 -32.45 -21.76
N LEU A 810 -10.20 -33.15 -20.99
CA LEU A 810 -11.55 -33.57 -21.35
C LEU A 810 -12.54 -32.40 -21.18
N PRO A 811 -13.60 -32.32 -22.02
CA PRO A 811 -14.63 -31.28 -21.90
C PRO A 811 -15.39 -31.36 -20.57
N PRO A 812 -16.07 -30.26 -20.16
CA PRO A 812 -16.86 -30.25 -18.92
C PRO A 812 -18.00 -31.27 -19.00
N ASP A 813 -18.30 -31.88 -17.86
CA ASP A 813 -19.36 -32.87 -17.69
C ASP A 813 -20.10 -32.59 -16.38
N VAL A 814 -21.44 -32.48 -16.42
CA VAL A 814 -22.24 -32.13 -15.24
C VAL A 814 -22.14 -33.18 -14.12
N ASN A 815 -21.89 -34.43 -14.46
CA ASN A 815 -21.81 -35.54 -13.53
C ASN A 815 -20.40 -35.76 -12.98
N GLU A 816 -19.36 -35.45 -13.76
CA GLU A 816 -17.98 -35.69 -13.34
C GLU A 816 -17.24 -34.41 -12.90
N SER A 817 -17.49 -33.26 -13.54
CA SER A 817 -16.74 -32.03 -13.28
C SER A 817 -17.00 -31.48 -11.88
N GLY A 818 -15.94 -31.05 -11.20
CA GLY A 818 -16.04 -30.14 -10.06
C GLY A 818 -16.14 -28.68 -10.48
N TYR A 819 -16.18 -27.77 -9.51
CA TYR A 819 -16.00 -26.34 -9.78
C TYR A 819 -14.60 -26.06 -10.34
N LYS A 820 -13.57 -26.57 -9.65
CA LYS A 820 -12.16 -26.57 -10.07
C LYS A 820 -11.91 -27.71 -11.09
N PHE A 821 -10.81 -27.62 -11.85
CA PHE A 821 -10.37 -28.72 -12.71
C PHE A 821 -9.96 -29.92 -11.86
N THR A 822 -10.27 -31.13 -12.33
CA THR A 822 -10.08 -32.37 -11.56
C THR A 822 -9.30 -33.39 -12.38
N VAL A 823 -8.46 -34.18 -11.72
CA VAL A 823 -7.70 -35.24 -12.40
C VAL A 823 -8.54 -36.52 -12.47
N VAL A 824 -8.63 -37.12 -13.66
CA VAL A 824 -9.38 -38.36 -13.91
C VAL A 824 -8.43 -39.44 -14.44
N GLY A 825 -8.01 -40.36 -13.56
CA GLY A 825 -6.97 -41.35 -13.87
C GLY A 825 -5.57 -40.74 -13.79
N GLU A 826 -4.63 -41.21 -14.63
CA GLU A 826 -3.22 -40.79 -14.54
C GLU A 826 -2.85 -39.60 -15.43
N LYS A 827 -3.47 -39.46 -16.61
CA LYS A 827 -3.09 -38.47 -17.64
C LYS A 827 -4.25 -37.70 -18.25
N ARG A 828 -5.38 -37.61 -17.53
CA ARG A 828 -6.55 -36.85 -18.00
C ARG A 828 -7.01 -35.86 -16.96
N ILE A 829 -7.39 -34.67 -17.41
CA ILE A 829 -7.93 -33.59 -16.59
C ILE A 829 -9.34 -33.30 -17.10
N ARG A 830 -10.33 -33.31 -16.22
CA ARG A 830 -11.70 -32.91 -16.53
C ARG A 830 -11.86 -31.40 -16.30
N PHE A 831 -12.44 -30.73 -17.29
CA PHE A 831 -12.67 -29.28 -17.25
C PHE A 831 -13.51 -28.88 -16.04
N GLY A 832 -13.08 -27.85 -15.30
CA GLY A 832 -13.84 -27.31 -14.16
C GLY A 832 -15.02 -26.48 -14.62
N LEU A 833 -16.19 -26.67 -14.01
CA LEU A 833 -17.40 -25.91 -14.37
C LEU A 833 -17.24 -24.40 -14.15
N GLY A 834 -16.40 -24.00 -13.18
CA GLY A 834 -16.13 -22.59 -12.90
C GLY A 834 -15.46 -21.83 -14.06
N ALA A 835 -14.76 -22.53 -14.95
CA ALA A 835 -14.12 -21.91 -16.12
C ALA A 835 -15.09 -21.63 -17.29
N ILE A 836 -16.37 -22.02 -17.18
CA ILE A 836 -17.38 -21.76 -18.20
C ILE A 836 -17.83 -20.29 -18.10
N ARG A 837 -17.66 -19.52 -19.18
CA ARG A 837 -18.13 -18.13 -19.24
C ARG A 837 -19.63 -18.06 -19.00
N ASN A 838 -20.07 -17.04 -18.25
CA ASN A 838 -21.46 -16.78 -17.87
C ASN A 838 -22.10 -17.79 -16.89
N ALA A 839 -21.36 -18.79 -16.40
CA ALA A 839 -21.82 -19.64 -15.32
C ALA A 839 -21.49 -18.98 -13.97
N GLY A 840 -22.52 -18.47 -13.27
CA GLY A 840 -22.35 -17.86 -11.96
C GLY A 840 -22.01 -18.89 -10.88
N ARG A 841 -21.07 -18.57 -9.98
CA ARG A 841 -20.62 -19.48 -8.90
C ARG A 841 -21.78 -20.05 -8.08
N SER A 842 -22.73 -19.22 -7.64
CA SER A 842 -23.89 -19.68 -6.86
C SER A 842 -24.77 -20.69 -7.60
N ALA A 843 -24.91 -20.55 -8.92
CA ALA A 843 -25.66 -21.53 -9.72
C ALA A 843 -24.89 -22.85 -9.83
N LEU A 844 -23.58 -22.81 -10.03
CA LEU A 844 -22.72 -23.99 -10.08
C LEU A 844 -22.68 -24.73 -8.74
N ASP A 845 -22.60 -24.00 -7.62
CA ASP A 845 -22.62 -24.58 -6.28
C ASP A 845 -23.93 -25.33 -6.04
N SER A 846 -25.07 -24.76 -6.48
CA SER A 846 -26.39 -25.42 -6.40
C SER A 846 -26.45 -26.71 -7.22
N VAL A 847 -25.85 -26.73 -8.42
CA VAL A 847 -25.77 -27.94 -9.27
C VAL A 847 -24.92 -29.02 -8.61
N LEU A 848 -23.77 -28.66 -8.04
CA LEU A 848 -22.89 -29.59 -7.36
C LEU A 848 -23.53 -30.18 -6.09
N GLU A 849 -24.26 -29.35 -5.33
CA GLU A 849 -25.02 -29.78 -4.15
C GLU A 849 -26.19 -30.71 -4.52
N ALA A 850 -26.93 -30.38 -5.57
CA ALA A 850 -28.00 -31.24 -6.10
C ALA A 850 -27.44 -32.60 -6.54
N ARG A 851 -26.28 -32.63 -7.21
CA ARG A 851 -25.60 -33.88 -7.59
C ARG A 851 -25.17 -34.70 -6.37
N ALA A 852 -24.61 -34.04 -5.36
CA ALA A 852 -24.13 -34.71 -4.16
C ALA A 852 -25.27 -35.33 -3.34
N SER A 853 -26.44 -34.68 -3.31
CA SER A 853 -27.62 -35.14 -2.57
C SER A 853 -28.53 -36.09 -3.36
N GLY A 854 -28.69 -35.87 -4.66
CA GLY A 854 -29.64 -36.58 -5.54
C GLY A 854 -29.03 -37.65 -6.44
N GLY A 855 -27.70 -37.75 -6.51
CA GLY A 855 -26.99 -38.67 -7.41
C GLY A 855 -26.73 -38.06 -8.79
N ALA A 856 -26.25 -38.90 -9.72
CA ALA A 856 -25.91 -38.46 -11.07
C ALA A 856 -27.17 -38.04 -11.86
N PHE A 857 -27.07 -36.95 -12.59
CA PHE A 857 -28.10 -36.47 -13.50
C PHE A 857 -28.24 -37.42 -14.69
N THR A 858 -29.45 -37.91 -14.95
CA THR A 858 -29.77 -38.84 -16.04
C THR A 858 -30.24 -38.13 -17.31
N SER A 859 -30.70 -36.89 -17.19
CA SER A 859 -31.26 -36.08 -18.26
C SER A 859 -31.11 -34.59 -17.96
N ILE A 860 -31.43 -33.76 -18.95
CA ILE A 860 -31.57 -32.31 -18.77
C ILE A 860 -32.74 -31.97 -17.83
N PHE A 861 -33.78 -32.81 -17.82
CA PHE A 861 -34.98 -32.69 -17.00
C PHE A 861 -34.85 -33.41 -15.67
#